data_AF-A0A505HNE2-F1
#
_entry.id   AF-A0A505HNE2-F1
#
_cell.length_a   1.000
_cell.length_b   1.000
_cell.length_c   1.000
_cell.angle_alpha   90.00
_cell.angle_beta   90.00
_cell.angle_gamma   90.00
#
_symmetry.space_group_name_H-M   'P 1'
#
loop_
_entity.id
_entity.type
_entity.pdbx_description
1 polymer ?
#
loop_
_entity_poly.entity_id
_entity_poly.type
_entity_poly.pdbx_seq_one_letter_code
_entity_poly.pdbx_strand_id
1 'polypeptide(L)'
;MPREHLTSLPGTRWHVWRSALLRSAGFPAGGMSRFAAPALAEAADRHLRGDGDAAEFAAAFDAAAADLGQTVYGIACDDAFRTALTWQNPAVLLAVDAIRRDGPHAPRNLRRRHREEVVAKYWQRYCLKNDTVGFFGPICWTELGGSGPIATVRPGAALTRTRKVFLERWGLDALAEAFTRVPGVRDWLPVRLAPHLSLRDRVLRRPHHPPQTLPAATAALLTLARRGPRVADLVAALLADPASGFRRAADVHAQLDDLAGRGVLRIGFDLPVDLTAEDALREQLAAIGDDTVRERVLGDLATVSDLRDAVAAADGPDALAAAMSALDRRFVELTGREARQQPGEVYAGRTLCHLETVRDLDVRFGDALLARLAPLEPLLLSVRWLTAAIGQAYADALAALYRDLAAESATADVPVADLWFLAQAVVFGADPPAAAVTAEFLARWSTVLGLADADSDARELRFDAAALTERVAAAFPADAPGWAAARIHSPDVHVCAPDEAALLRGDFTVVLGELHVALAAFDTHFFAYGHPDPQRLRDGMRADLPGGRVRLLPPVDWPRHTARIAEWLHGPADAQLGFVDAPGADPDRLVPITTLTVRPDDDGTLSAHADDGRRWPLLEVFAPLFDYQVFDTWKLAGNAGRTPRVTVDDLVLVRETWRTTVGETGLHTVKGERERYLAVRRWRLALGLPERIFVRVDTELKPSYVDLTSGVYTRLLCTLLRGAHAKGGDGVGLTVTELLPGPDDAWLTDGAGRAYASELRLQIVDPAQVR
;
A
#
# COMPACT_ATOMS: atom_id res chain seq x y z
N MET A 1 -4.63 16.87 24.88
CA MET A 1 -5.82 16.57 24.05
C MET A 1 -6.49 15.34 24.64
N PRO A 2 -7.82 15.31 24.80
CA PRO A 2 -8.54 14.09 25.17
C PRO A 2 -8.22 12.96 24.18
N ARG A 3 -7.91 11.75 24.66
CA ARG A 3 -7.65 10.56 23.82
C ARG A 3 -8.96 9.87 23.41
N GLU A 4 -9.91 10.67 22.92
CA GLU A 4 -11.25 10.21 22.52
C GLU A 4 -11.23 9.32 21.26
N HIS A 5 -10.13 9.34 20.51
CA HIS A 5 -9.91 8.43 19.39
C HIS A 5 -9.53 7.02 19.83
N LEU A 6 -9.18 6.79 21.10
CA LEU A 6 -8.77 5.49 21.61
C LEU A 6 -9.87 4.78 22.41
N THR A 7 -9.80 3.46 22.41
CA THR A 7 -10.44 2.57 23.38
C THR A 7 -9.42 1.52 23.84
N SER A 8 -9.59 0.97 25.03
CA SER A 8 -8.69 -0.07 25.55
C SER A 8 -8.85 -1.37 24.75
N LEU A 9 -7.74 -2.09 24.55
CA LEU A 9 -7.78 -3.49 24.16
C LEU A 9 -7.93 -4.33 25.45
N PRO A 10 -9.12 -4.87 25.76
CA PRO A 10 -9.40 -5.46 27.07
C PRO A 10 -8.44 -6.60 27.41
N GLY A 11 -7.96 -6.64 28.66
CA GLY A 11 -6.99 -7.64 29.12
C GLY A 11 -5.52 -7.28 28.87
N THR A 12 -5.23 -6.17 28.18
CA THR A 12 -3.86 -5.75 27.83
C THR A 12 -3.60 -4.30 28.28
N ARG A 13 -2.36 -3.81 28.13
CA ARG A 13 -2.04 -2.37 28.30
C ARG A 13 -2.17 -1.56 27.00
N TRP A 14 -2.45 -2.22 25.88
CA TRP A 14 -2.51 -1.62 24.56
C TRP A 14 -3.84 -0.91 24.32
N HIS A 15 -3.82 0.07 23.42
CA HIS A 15 -5.01 0.81 23.01
C HIS A 15 -5.24 0.61 21.52
N VAL A 16 -6.49 0.68 21.09
CA VAL A 16 -6.86 0.63 19.67
C VAL A 16 -7.61 1.90 19.30
N TRP A 17 -7.37 2.40 18.09
CA TRP A 17 -8.17 3.47 17.52
C TRP A 17 -9.62 3.01 17.39
N ARG A 18 -10.58 3.87 17.74
CA ARG A 18 -12.02 3.60 17.60
C ARG A 18 -12.43 3.49 16.14
N SER A 19 -11.78 4.22 15.24
CA SER A 19 -11.98 4.04 13.81
C SER A 19 -11.21 2.81 13.33
N ALA A 20 -11.88 1.92 12.59
CA ALA A 20 -11.25 0.80 11.92
C ALA A 20 -11.83 0.57 10.53
N LEU A 21 -11.14 -0.20 9.69
CA LEU A 21 -11.57 -0.49 8.32
C LEU A 21 -11.98 -1.95 8.19
N LEU A 22 -13.25 -2.20 7.86
CA LEU A 22 -13.70 -3.52 7.41
C LEU A 22 -13.48 -3.62 5.89
N ARG A 23 -12.39 -4.25 5.49
CA ARG A 23 -12.07 -4.50 4.09
C ARG A 23 -12.83 -5.74 3.63
N SER A 24 -13.44 -5.68 2.45
CA SER A 24 -14.16 -6.83 1.88
C SER A 24 -13.88 -6.98 0.40
N ALA A 25 -13.96 -8.22 -0.10
CA ALA A 25 -14.10 -8.47 -1.52
C ALA A 25 -15.44 -7.88 -2.01
N GLY A 26 -15.52 -7.46 -3.27
CA GLY A 26 -16.80 -7.02 -3.85
C GLY A 26 -17.52 -8.06 -4.68
N PHE A 27 -17.01 -9.29 -4.76
CA PHE A 27 -17.76 -10.44 -5.29
C PHE A 27 -17.93 -11.49 -4.19
N PRO A 28 -19.03 -12.27 -4.21
CA PRO A 28 -19.32 -13.24 -3.17
C PRO A 28 -18.24 -14.32 -3.03
N ALA A 29 -17.94 -14.72 -1.80
CA ALA A 29 -16.93 -15.73 -1.46
C ALA A 29 -17.26 -17.10 -2.08
N GLY A 30 -18.55 -17.46 -2.17
CA GLY A 30 -19.01 -18.67 -2.85
C GLY A 30 -18.62 -18.75 -4.34
N GLY A 31 -18.28 -17.62 -4.96
CA GLY A 31 -17.73 -17.58 -6.32
C GLY A 31 -16.44 -18.37 -6.48
N MET A 32 -15.66 -18.57 -5.40
CA MET A 32 -14.42 -19.35 -5.42
C MET A 32 -14.64 -20.80 -5.85
N SER A 33 -15.73 -21.40 -5.40
CA SER A 33 -16.04 -22.81 -5.62
C SER A 33 -16.56 -23.10 -7.03
N ARG A 34 -16.80 -22.07 -7.87
CA ARG A 34 -17.35 -22.23 -9.23
C ARG A 34 -16.48 -23.09 -10.15
N PHE A 35 -15.18 -23.17 -9.90
CA PHE A 35 -14.27 -24.00 -10.68
C PHE A 35 -13.80 -25.26 -9.94
N ALA A 36 -14.36 -25.55 -8.77
CA ALA A 36 -14.05 -26.76 -8.02
C ALA A 36 -14.55 -27.99 -8.79
N ALA A 37 -13.77 -29.07 -8.77
CA ALA A 37 -14.12 -30.32 -9.46
C ALA A 37 -13.83 -31.52 -8.54
N PRO A 38 -14.58 -31.69 -7.44
CA PRO A 38 -14.32 -32.74 -6.45
C PRO A 38 -14.39 -34.16 -7.05
N ALA A 39 -15.32 -34.42 -7.98
CA ALA A 39 -15.42 -35.71 -8.67
C ALA A 39 -14.18 -36.02 -9.53
N LEU A 40 -13.58 -34.98 -10.16
CA LEU A 40 -12.32 -35.15 -10.89
C LEU A 40 -11.16 -35.47 -9.93
N ALA A 41 -11.11 -34.76 -8.79
CA ALA A 41 -10.08 -34.98 -7.78
C ALA A 41 -10.15 -36.40 -7.21
N GLU A 42 -11.36 -36.89 -6.89
CA GLU A 42 -11.59 -38.25 -6.41
C GLU A 42 -11.18 -39.31 -7.43
N ALA A 43 -11.56 -39.15 -8.70
CA ALA A 43 -11.17 -40.06 -9.78
C ALA A 43 -9.64 -40.10 -9.98
N ALA A 44 -8.98 -38.95 -9.93
CA ALA A 44 -7.53 -38.85 -10.03
C ALA A 44 -6.82 -39.48 -8.83
N ASP A 45 -7.30 -39.26 -7.61
CA ASP A 45 -6.69 -39.80 -6.40
C ASP A 45 -6.84 -41.32 -6.32
N ARG A 46 -8.00 -41.89 -6.74
CA ARG A 46 -8.14 -43.36 -6.89
C ARG A 46 -7.21 -43.92 -7.94
N HIS A 47 -7.09 -43.26 -9.10
CA HIS A 47 -6.16 -43.67 -10.14
C HIS A 47 -4.70 -43.67 -9.63
N LEU A 48 -4.30 -42.64 -8.87
CA LEU A 48 -2.95 -42.55 -8.29
C LEU A 48 -2.66 -43.61 -7.21
N ARG A 49 -3.69 -44.10 -6.50
CA ARG A 49 -3.57 -45.20 -5.52
C ARG A 49 -3.58 -46.59 -6.17
N GLY A 50 -3.98 -46.69 -7.43
CA GLY A 50 -4.14 -47.95 -8.16
C GLY A 50 -5.54 -48.57 -8.02
N ASP A 51 -6.50 -47.86 -7.41
CA ASP A 51 -7.87 -48.34 -7.17
C ASP A 51 -8.85 -48.01 -8.32
N GLY A 52 -8.42 -47.22 -9.31
CA GLY A 52 -9.24 -46.76 -10.44
C GLY A 52 -8.56 -46.86 -11.80
N ASP A 53 -9.35 -47.02 -12.87
CA ASP A 53 -8.86 -47.15 -14.25
C ASP A 53 -8.55 -45.78 -14.90
N ALA A 54 -7.57 -45.74 -15.79
CA ALA A 54 -7.19 -44.57 -16.58
C ALA A 54 -8.35 -44.03 -17.43
N ALA A 55 -9.25 -44.91 -17.90
CA ALA A 55 -10.44 -44.50 -18.65
C ALA A 55 -11.43 -43.71 -17.78
N GLU A 56 -11.58 -44.07 -16.51
CA GLU A 56 -12.46 -43.38 -15.56
C GLU A 56 -11.94 -41.96 -15.27
N PHE A 57 -10.64 -41.83 -14.99
CA PHE A 57 -10.00 -40.52 -14.83
C PHE A 57 -10.14 -39.66 -16.09
N ALA A 58 -9.89 -40.24 -17.28
CA ALA A 58 -10.02 -39.51 -18.54
C ALA A 58 -11.44 -38.98 -18.76
N ALA A 59 -12.47 -39.79 -18.49
CA ALA A 59 -13.87 -39.39 -18.60
C ALA A 59 -14.23 -38.28 -17.60
N ALA A 60 -13.80 -38.40 -16.35
CA ALA A 60 -14.01 -37.36 -15.33
C ALA A 60 -13.32 -36.04 -15.72
N PHE A 61 -12.11 -36.11 -16.31
CA PHE A 61 -11.38 -34.94 -16.75
C PHE A 61 -12.10 -34.22 -17.90
N ASP A 62 -12.60 -34.97 -18.88
CA ASP A 62 -13.33 -34.40 -20.01
C ASP A 62 -14.67 -33.78 -19.58
N ALA A 63 -15.37 -34.40 -18.62
CA ALA A 63 -16.58 -33.84 -18.02
C ALA A 63 -16.29 -32.52 -17.28
N ALA A 64 -15.26 -32.47 -16.43
CA ALA A 64 -14.85 -31.26 -15.73
C ALA A 64 -14.39 -30.15 -16.69
N ALA A 65 -13.74 -30.51 -17.80
CA ALA A 65 -13.35 -29.56 -18.84
C ALA A 65 -14.56 -28.96 -19.58
N ALA A 66 -15.63 -29.73 -19.79
CA ALA A 66 -16.87 -29.23 -20.39
C ALA A 66 -17.61 -28.28 -19.44
N ASP A 67 -17.69 -28.62 -18.15
CA ASP A 67 -18.26 -27.77 -17.10
C ASP A 67 -17.50 -26.44 -16.96
N LEU A 68 -16.17 -26.50 -16.92
CA LEU A 68 -15.31 -25.30 -16.95
C LEU A 68 -15.66 -24.37 -18.11
N GLY A 69 -15.92 -24.91 -19.30
CA GLY A 69 -16.29 -24.12 -20.49
C GLY A 69 -17.60 -23.34 -20.29
N GLN A 70 -18.60 -23.95 -19.64
CA GLN A 70 -19.88 -23.32 -19.32
C GLN A 70 -19.71 -22.25 -18.24
N THR A 71 -18.98 -22.56 -17.16
CA THR A 71 -18.73 -21.64 -16.05
C THR A 71 -17.95 -20.41 -16.49
N VAL A 72 -16.89 -20.58 -17.29
CA VAL A 72 -16.11 -19.47 -17.86
C VAL A 72 -16.98 -18.59 -18.75
N TYR A 73 -17.86 -19.17 -19.56
CA TYR A 73 -18.80 -18.42 -20.39
C TYR A 73 -19.80 -17.61 -19.54
N GLY A 74 -20.37 -18.22 -18.49
CA GLY A 74 -21.28 -17.55 -17.57
C GLY A 74 -20.62 -16.34 -16.88
N ILE A 75 -19.39 -16.50 -16.38
CA ILE A 75 -18.63 -15.40 -15.78
C ILE A 75 -18.29 -14.32 -16.82
N ALA A 76 -17.92 -14.72 -18.04
CA ALA A 76 -17.62 -13.77 -19.10
C ALA A 76 -18.85 -12.93 -19.50
N CYS A 77 -20.07 -13.43 -19.28
CA CYS A 77 -21.32 -12.71 -19.52
C CYS A 77 -21.78 -11.87 -18.30
N ASP A 78 -21.09 -11.95 -17.16
CA ASP A 78 -21.44 -11.19 -15.96
C ASP A 78 -21.01 -9.72 -16.09
N ASP A 79 -21.97 -8.80 -16.03
CA ASP A 79 -21.72 -7.37 -16.23
C ASP A 79 -20.88 -6.75 -15.12
N ALA A 80 -21.01 -7.22 -13.88
CA ALA A 80 -20.18 -6.73 -12.79
C ALA A 80 -18.72 -7.16 -13.01
N PHE A 81 -18.48 -8.40 -13.43
CA PHE A 81 -17.14 -8.91 -13.76
C PHE A 81 -16.50 -8.10 -14.89
N ARG A 82 -17.24 -7.88 -15.99
CA ARG A 82 -16.78 -7.05 -17.11
C ARG A 82 -16.50 -5.61 -16.66
N THR A 83 -17.36 -5.02 -15.83
CA THR A 83 -17.19 -3.65 -15.34
C THR A 83 -15.93 -3.51 -14.46
N ALA A 84 -15.68 -4.48 -13.57
CA ALA A 84 -14.46 -4.52 -12.76
C ALA A 84 -13.20 -4.62 -13.63
N LEU A 85 -13.25 -5.44 -14.69
CA LEU A 85 -12.17 -5.56 -15.66
C LEU A 85 -11.96 -4.29 -16.50
N THR A 86 -13.02 -3.60 -16.91
CA THR A 86 -12.90 -2.33 -17.63
C THR A 86 -12.17 -1.31 -16.77
N TRP A 87 -12.49 -1.21 -15.47
CA TRP A 87 -11.75 -0.35 -14.54
C TRP A 87 -10.29 -0.77 -14.37
N GLN A 88 -10.03 -2.06 -14.21
CA GLN A 88 -8.71 -2.54 -13.80
C GLN A 88 -7.73 -2.74 -14.97
N ASN A 89 -8.21 -3.32 -16.08
CA ASN A 89 -7.40 -3.68 -17.24
C ASN A 89 -8.25 -3.86 -18.52
N PRO A 90 -8.58 -2.78 -19.25
CA PRO A 90 -9.36 -2.86 -20.48
C PRO A 90 -8.81 -3.82 -21.54
N ALA A 91 -7.48 -4.00 -21.61
CA ALA A 91 -6.85 -4.89 -22.59
C ALA A 91 -7.24 -6.36 -22.42
N VAL A 92 -7.62 -6.77 -21.21
CA VAL A 92 -8.06 -8.13 -20.90
C VAL A 92 -9.46 -8.43 -21.44
N LEU A 93 -10.29 -7.41 -21.67
CA LEU A 93 -11.65 -7.59 -22.20
C LEU A 93 -11.64 -8.31 -23.55
N LEU A 94 -10.60 -8.15 -24.37
CA LEU A 94 -10.45 -8.89 -25.64
C LEU A 94 -10.52 -10.42 -25.45
N ALA A 95 -9.94 -10.94 -24.36
CA ALA A 95 -10.01 -12.37 -24.04
C ALA A 95 -11.41 -12.78 -23.59
N VAL A 96 -12.08 -11.93 -22.82
CA VAL A 96 -13.43 -12.14 -22.28
C VAL A 96 -14.48 -12.08 -23.39
N ASP A 97 -14.42 -11.09 -24.26
CA ASP A 97 -15.33 -10.94 -25.41
C ASP A 97 -15.17 -12.08 -26.41
N ALA A 98 -13.96 -12.59 -26.58
CA ALA A 98 -13.76 -13.78 -27.39
C ALA A 98 -14.42 -15.03 -26.77
N ILE A 99 -14.41 -15.21 -25.45
CA ILE A 99 -15.17 -16.29 -24.79
C ILE A 99 -16.68 -16.13 -25.05
N ARG A 100 -17.21 -14.92 -24.90
CA ARG A 100 -18.64 -14.62 -25.12
C ARG A 100 -19.05 -14.92 -26.56
N ARG A 101 -18.25 -14.45 -27.53
CA ARG A 101 -18.50 -14.68 -28.95
C ARG A 101 -18.43 -16.16 -29.33
N ASP A 102 -17.43 -16.87 -28.81
CA ASP A 102 -17.18 -18.27 -29.16
C ASP A 102 -18.19 -19.23 -28.48
N GLY A 103 -18.86 -18.80 -27.41
CA GLY A 103 -19.88 -19.58 -26.69
C GLY A 103 -19.32 -20.60 -25.68
N PRO A 104 -20.20 -21.30 -24.93
CA PRO A 104 -19.79 -22.24 -23.87
C PRO A 104 -19.20 -23.55 -24.39
N HIS A 105 -19.61 -24.00 -25.59
CA HIS A 105 -19.23 -25.30 -26.17
C HIS A 105 -18.15 -25.22 -27.26
N ALA A 106 -17.48 -24.07 -27.39
CA ALA A 106 -16.43 -23.92 -28.40
C ALA A 106 -15.28 -24.94 -28.20
N PRO A 107 -14.67 -25.45 -29.29
CA PRO A 107 -13.56 -26.39 -29.20
C PRO A 107 -12.40 -25.87 -28.36
N ARG A 108 -11.91 -26.68 -27.43
CA ARG A 108 -10.82 -26.32 -26.50
C ARG A 108 -9.44 -26.46 -27.16
N ASN A 109 -9.03 -25.41 -27.86
CA ASN A 109 -7.65 -25.25 -28.36
C ASN A 109 -6.77 -24.43 -27.40
N LEU A 110 -5.49 -24.26 -27.74
CA LEU A 110 -4.52 -23.51 -26.90
C LEU A 110 -4.97 -22.08 -26.59
N ARG A 111 -5.57 -21.37 -27.55
CA ARG A 111 -6.08 -20.00 -27.34
C ARG A 111 -7.27 -19.98 -26.39
N ARG A 112 -8.22 -20.92 -26.55
CA ARG A 112 -9.39 -21.04 -25.66
C ARG A 112 -8.93 -21.30 -24.22
N ARG A 113 -7.98 -22.21 -24.01
CA ARG A 113 -7.40 -22.49 -22.69
C ARG A 113 -6.76 -21.28 -22.04
N HIS A 114 -5.98 -20.52 -22.80
CA HIS A 114 -5.38 -19.29 -22.28
C HIS A 114 -6.44 -18.27 -21.84
N ARG A 115 -7.54 -18.13 -22.58
CA ARG A 115 -8.64 -17.24 -22.19
C ARG A 115 -9.39 -17.73 -20.94
N GLU A 116 -9.59 -19.03 -20.79
CA GLU A 116 -10.14 -19.62 -19.55
C GLU A 116 -9.27 -19.30 -18.32
N GLU A 117 -7.93 -19.40 -18.45
CA GLU A 117 -6.99 -19.03 -17.39
C GLU A 117 -7.11 -17.56 -16.99
N VAL A 118 -7.24 -16.69 -17.99
CA VAL A 118 -7.42 -15.25 -17.77
C VAL A 118 -8.70 -14.98 -16.98
N VAL A 119 -9.85 -15.55 -17.38
CA VAL A 119 -11.12 -15.39 -16.66
C VAL A 119 -11.01 -15.94 -15.24
N ALA A 120 -10.48 -17.14 -15.05
CA ALA A 120 -10.33 -17.75 -13.73
C ALA A 120 -9.45 -16.92 -12.80
N LYS A 121 -8.32 -16.41 -13.29
CA LYS A 121 -7.38 -15.58 -12.51
C LYS A 121 -8.03 -14.29 -11.98
N TYR A 122 -8.82 -13.61 -12.81
CA TYR A 122 -9.50 -12.37 -12.40
C TYR A 122 -10.71 -12.64 -11.51
N TRP A 123 -11.51 -13.67 -11.83
CA TRP A 123 -12.67 -14.06 -11.03
C TRP A 123 -12.28 -14.36 -9.58
N GLN A 124 -11.27 -15.22 -9.42
CA GLN A 124 -10.68 -15.53 -8.13
C GLN A 124 -10.27 -14.29 -7.34
N ARG A 125 -9.54 -13.37 -8.00
CA ARG A 125 -9.04 -12.15 -7.37
C ARG A 125 -10.20 -11.35 -6.77
N TYR A 126 -11.30 -11.21 -7.51
CA TYR A 126 -12.44 -10.40 -7.08
C TYR A 126 -13.29 -11.04 -5.98
N CYS A 127 -13.27 -12.37 -5.84
CA CYS A 127 -13.98 -13.09 -4.77
C CYS A 127 -13.19 -13.17 -3.44
N LEU A 128 -11.86 -13.06 -3.49
CA LEU A 128 -10.98 -13.37 -2.35
C LEU A 128 -10.18 -12.19 -1.81
N LYS A 129 -9.70 -11.31 -2.69
CA LYS A 129 -8.73 -10.31 -2.27
C LYS A 129 -9.47 -9.11 -1.71
N ASN A 130 -9.31 -8.89 -0.41
CA ASN A 130 -9.80 -7.70 0.30
C ASN A 130 -8.97 -6.44 -0.02
N ASP A 131 -8.38 -6.36 -1.21
CA ASP A 131 -7.70 -5.16 -1.69
C ASP A 131 -8.74 -4.04 -1.76
N THR A 132 -8.47 -2.86 -1.19
CA THR A 132 -9.40 -1.75 -1.37
C THR A 132 -9.21 -1.19 -2.78
N VAL A 133 -10.21 -1.34 -3.66
CA VAL A 133 -10.21 -0.94 -5.07
C VAL A 133 -11.62 -0.94 -5.66
N GLY A 134 -12.17 0.25 -5.93
CA GLY A 134 -13.49 0.40 -6.52
C GLY A 134 -14.59 -0.38 -5.79
N PHE A 135 -15.66 -0.77 -6.51
CA PHE A 135 -16.77 -1.55 -5.93
C PHE A 135 -16.42 -3.02 -5.67
N PHE A 136 -15.34 -3.52 -6.28
CA PHE A 136 -14.83 -4.88 -6.10
C PHE A 136 -13.84 -5.01 -4.93
N GLY A 137 -13.72 -3.93 -4.15
CA GLY A 137 -12.98 -3.81 -2.91
C GLY A 137 -13.35 -2.50 -2.21
N PRO A 138 -14.61 -2.32 -1.77
CA PRO A 138 -15.09 -1.04 -1.27
C PRO A 138 -14.54 -0.69 0.11
N ILE A 139 -14.42 0.61 0.40
CA ILE A 139 -14.04 1.15 1.72
C ILE A 139 -15.22 0.97 2.68
N CYS A 140 -15.02 0.37 3.84
CA CYS A 140 -16.02 0.35 4.90
C CYS A 140 -15.37 0.77 6.22
N TRP A 141 -15.65 1.98 6.68
CA TRP A 141 -15.27 2.39 8.03
C TRP A 141 -16.24 1.80 9.05
N THR A 142 -15.70 1.39 10.20
CA THR A 142 -16.44 0.87 11.35
C THR A 142 -15.98 1.58 12.61
N GLU A 143 -16.83 1.57 13.62
CA GLU A 143 -16.46 2.03 14.97
C GLU A 143 -16.22 0.83 15.90
N LEU A 144 -15.22 0.96 16.77
CA LEU A 144 -14.80 -0.01 17.76
C LEU A 144 -15.05 0.49 19.19
N GLY A 145 -15.35 -0.47 20.05
CA GLY A 145 -15.48 -0.30 21.49
C GLY A 145 -16.85 0.19 21.95
N GLY A 146 -17.04 0.14 23.26
CA GLY A 146 -18.30 0.44 23.93
C GLY A 146 -19.01 -0.81 24.44
N SER A 147 -19.79 -0.63 25.50
CA SER A 147 -20.64 -1.68 26.06
C SER A 147 -21.79 -2.01 25.10
N GLY A 148 -22.11 -3.28 24.95
CA GLY A 148 -23.16 -3.72 24.04
C GLY A 148 -22.89 -5.09 23.41
N PRO A 149 -23.57 -5.40 22.29
CA PRO A 149 -23.35 -6.65 21.57
C PRO A 149 -21.94 -6.69 20.97
N ILE A 150 -21.51 -7.90 20.61
CA ILE A 150 -20.20 -8.11 19.99
C ILE A 150 -20.04 -7.38 18.65
N ALA A 151 -21.12 -7.32 17.87
CA ALA A 151 -21.23 -6.52 16.68
C ALA A 151 -22.67 -6.04 16.48
N THR A 152 -22.83 -4.97 15.72
CA THR A 152 -24.11 -4.61 15.08
C THR A 152 -23.87 -4.53 13.58
N VAL A 153 -24.64 -5.25 12.77
CA VAL A 153 -24.44 -5.32 11.31
C VAL A 153 -25.75 -4.90 10.64
N ARG A 154 -25.67 -3.95 9.70
CA ARG A 154 -26.82 -3.48 8.92
C ARG A 154 -26.40 -3.27 7.47
N PRO A 155 -26.55 -4.29 6.61
CA PRO A 155 -26.33 -4.14 5.18
C PRO A 155 -27.35 -3.15 4.59
N GLY A 156 -26.89 -2.31 3.68
CA GLY A 156 -27.77 -1.45 2.90
C GLY A 156 -28.40 -2.17 1.70
N ALA A 157 -29.13 -1.41 0.88
CA ALA A 157 -29.87 -1.95 -0.27
C ALA A 157 -28.96 -2.25 -1.48
N ALA A 158 -27.79 -1.62 -1.54
CA ALA A 158 -26.80 -1.80 -2.61
C ALA A 158 -25.49 -2.39 -2.08
N LEU A 159 -24.54 -2.69 -2.98
CA LEU A 159 -23.18 -3.07 -2.55
C LEU A 159 -22.39 -1.85 -2.08
N THR A 160 -22.56 -0.72 -2.76
CA THR A 160 -21.84 0.53 -2.51
C THR A 160 -22.80 1.69 -2.32
N ARG A 161 -22.52 2.52 -1.31
CA ARG A 161 -23.31 3.69 -0.93
C ARG A 161 -22.97 4.89 -1.79
N THR A 162 -21.67 5.11 -1.98
CA THR A 162 -21.14 6.21 -2.78
C THR A 162 -19.96 5.70 -3.63
N ARG A 163 -19.71 6.41 -4.72
CA ARG A 163 -18.55 6.21 -5.58
C ARG A 163 -17.99 7.58 -5.98
N LYS A 164 -16.67 7.67 -6.14
CA LYS A 164 -15.99 8.85 -6.69
C LYS A 164 -14.84 8.42 -7.58
N VAL A 165 -14.69 9.12 -8.69
CA VAL A 165 -13.55 8.98 -9.59
C VAL A 165 -12.62 10.15 -9.34
N PHE A 166 -11.33 9.87 -9.22
CA PHE A 166 -10.28 10.87 -9.08
C PHE A 166 -9.37 10.81 -10.30
N LEU A 167 -8.89 11.97 -10.76
CA LEU A 167 -7.82 12.01 -11.75
C LEU A 167 -6.50 11.57 -11.10
N GLU A 168 -5.70 10.82 -11.84
CA GLU A 168 -4.36 10.45 -11.41
C GLU A 168 -3.44 11.67 -11.45
N ARG A 169 -2.53 11.76 -10.48
CA ARG A 169 -1.65 12.90 -10.30
C ARG A 169 -0.77 13.18 -11.53
N TRP A 170 -0.22 12.15 -12.15
CA TRP A 170 0.59 12.30 -13.36
C TRP A 170 -0.20 12.93 -14.53
N GLY A 171 -1.50 12.65 -14.62
CA GLY A 171 -2.39 13.24 -15.60
C GLY A 171 -2.64 14.71 -15.31
N LEU A 172 -2.82 15.07 -14.04
CA LEU A 172 -2.91 16.46 -13.60
C LEU A 172 -1.61 17.24 -13.84
N ASP A 173 -0.44 16.63 -13.63
CA ASP A 173 0.86 17.24 -13.95
C ASP A 173 0.99 17.52 -15.45
N ALA A 174 0.57 16.58 -16.30
CA ALA A 174 0.57 16.77 -17.75
C ALA A 174 -0.38 17.89 -18.21
N LEU A 175 -1.55 18.00 -17.58
CA LEU A 175 -2.50 19.09 -17.84
C LEU A 175 -1.93 20.43 -17.38
N ALA A 176 -1.39 20.49 -16.17
CA ALA A 176 -0.73 21.66 -15.63
C ALA A 176 0.40 22.15 -16.55
N GLU A 177 1.27 21.23 -17.00
CA GLU A 177 2.34 21.52 -17.95
C GLU A 177 1.78 22.08 -19.28
N ALA A 178 0.71 21.47 -19.81
CA ALA A 178 0.06 21.97 -21.02
C ALA A 178 -0.50 23.39 -20.86
N PHE A 179 -1.11 23.69 -19.72
CA PHE A 179 -1.65 25.02 -19.44
C PHE A 179 -0.55 26.09 -19.30
N THR A 180 0.66 25.73 -18.86
CA THR A 180 1.79 26.69 -18.85
C THR A 180 2.17 27.19 -20.25
N ARG A 181 1.83 26.43 -21.31
CA ARG A 181 2.10 26.80 -22.71
C ARG A 181 1.04 27.72 -23.32
N VAL A 182 -0.07 27.95 -22.62
CA VAL A 182 -1.12 28.87 -23.09
C VAL A 182 -0.59 30.32 -22.99
N PRO A 183 -0.64 31.11 -24.08
CA PRO A 183 -0.19 32.51 -24.03
C PRO A 183 -0.91 33.30 -22.93
N GLY A 184 -0.14 34.06 -22.15
CA GLY A 184 -0.65 34.87 -21.04
C GLY A 184 -0.68 34.16 -19.67
N VAL A 185 -0.45 32.84 -19.59
CA VAL A 185 -0.42 32.12 -18.30
C VAL A 185 0.86 32.36 -17.50
N ARG A 186 2.00 32.54 -18.19
CA ARG A 186 3.35 32.60 -17.57
C ARG A 186 3.45 33.58 -16.40
N ASP A 187 2.82 34.73 -16.52
CA ASP A 187 2.84 35.80 -15.52
C ASP A 187 2.14 35.43 -14.20
N TRP A 188 1.29 34.41 -14.24
CA TRP A 188 0.50 33.93 -13.10
C TRP A 188 1.10 32.70 -12.42
N LEU A 189 2.14 32.10 -13.01
CA LEU A 189 2.77 30.91 -12.46
C LEU A 189 3.50 31.24 -11.14
N PRO A 190 3.37 30.40 -10.10
CA PRO A 190 4.12 30.61 -8.87
C PRO A 190 5.61 30.31 -9.08
N VAL A 191 6.47 31.07 -8.38
CA VAL A 191 7.93 30.95 -8.42
C VAL A 191 8.44 30.52 -7.05
N ARG A 192 8.91 29.27 -6.92
CA ARG A 192 9.38 28.72 -5.63
C ARG A 192 10.89 28.46 -5.68
N LEU A 193 11.57 28.69 -4.56
CA LEU A 193 12.90 28.10 -4.35
C LEU A 193 12.76 26.58 -4.27
N ALA A 194 13.67 25.84 -4.91
CA ALA A 194 13.64 24.38 -4.82
C ALA A 194 13.73 23.92 -3.35
N PRO A 195 12.92 22.94 -2.92
CA PRO A 195 12.62 22.73 -1.50
C PRO A 195 13.79 22.21 -0.67
N HIS A 196 14.81 21.66 -1.32
CA HIS A 196 16.04 21.19 -0.69
C HIS A 196 17.12 22.27 -0.55
N LEU A 197 16.85 23.50 -1.01
CA LEU A 197 17.79 24.61 -0.99
C LEU A 197 17.44 25.61 0.10
N SER A 198 18.46 26.31 0.58
CA SER A 198 18.27 27.42 1.53
C SER A 198 19.10 28.63 1.14
N LEU A 199 18.56 29.82 1.47
CA LEU A 199 19.19 31.10 1.25
C LEU A 199 19.23 31.87 2.57
N ARG A 200 20.44 32.26 3.00
CA ARG A 200 20.66 33.10 4.18
C ARG A 200 21.79 34.08 3.90
N ASP A 201 21.61 35.36 4.20
CA ASP A 201 22.64 36.40 4.05
C ASP A 201 23.29 36.43 2.65
N ARG A 202 22.48 36.24 1.59
CA ARG A 202 22.89 36.10 0.18
C ARG A 202 23.70 34.85 -0.15
N VAL A 203 23.85 33.92 0.78
CA VAL A 203 24.54 32.65 0.56
C VAL A 203 23.52 31.57 0.24
N LEU A 204 23.58 31.03 -0.97
CA LEU A 204 22.80 29.87 -1.40
C LEU A 204 23.51 28.60 -0.97
N ARG A 205 22.81 27.74 -0.24
CA ARG A 205 23.27 26.41 0.14
C ARG A 205 22.57 25.36 -0.70
N ARG A 206 23.36 24.41 -1.20
CA ARG A 206 22.91 23.25 -1.99
C ARG A 206 23.54 22.00 -1.38
N PRO A 207 22.83 20.86 -1.35
CA PRO A 207 23.41 19.59 -0.91
C PRO A 207 24.71 19.31 -1.66
N HIS A 208 25.76 18.86 -0.94
CA HIS A 208 27.04 18.43 -1.51
C HIS A 208 27.80 19.49 -2.33
N HIS A 209 27.49 20.77 -2.12
CA HIS A 209 28.19 21.87 -2.78
C HIS A 209 28.62 22.93 -1.76
N PRO A 210 29.77 23.59 -1.99
CA PRO A 210 30.19 24.70 -1.13
C PRO A 210 29.15 25.83 -1.16
N PRO A 211 28.91 26.51 -0.04
CA PRO A 211 28.02 27.66 0.02
C PRO A 211 28.40 28.72 -1.02
N GLN A 212 27.43 29.19 -1.80
CA GLN A 212 27.67 30.15 -2.88
C GLN A 212 27.14 31.53 -2.52
N THR A 213 28.03 32.51 -2.36
CA THR A 213 27.63 33.92 -2.24
C THR A 213 27.07 34.42 -3.57
N LEU A 214 25.84 34.90 -3.54
CA LEU A 214 25.13 35.39 -4.71
C LEU A 214 25.26 36.92 -4.87
N PRO A 215 25.20 37.43 -6.12
CA PRO A 215 24.97 38.84 -6.38
C PRO A 215 23.70 39.34 -5.67
N ALA A 216 23.69 40.63 -5.29
CA ALA A 216 22.58 41.22 -4.51
C ALA A 216 21.23 41.04 -5.22
N ALA A 217 21.19 41.25 -6.54
CA ALA A 217 20.00 41.08 -7.35
C ALA A 217 19.47 39.64 -7.34
N THR A 218 20.35 38.66 -7.56
CA THR A 218 19.99 37.24 -7.48
C THR A 218 19.44 36.86 -6.11
N ALA A 219 20.07 37.35 -5.04
CA ALA A 219 19.63 37.06 -3.68
C ALA A 219 18.28 37.71 -3.34
N ALA A 220 18.02 38.93 -3.81
CA ALA A 220 16.72 39.60 -3.64
C ALA A 220 15.60 38.81 -4.32
N LEU A 221 15.83 38.37 -5.56
CA LEU A 221 14.89 37.52 -6.31
C LEU A 221 14.58 36.22 -5.57
N LEU A 222 15.61 35.47 -5.17
CA LEU A 222 15.43 34.21 -4.46
C LEU A 222 14.78 34.38 -3.09
N THR A 223 15.01 35.53 -2.42
CA THR A 223 14.35 35.85 -1.13
C THR A 223 12.85 35.99 -1.30
N LEU A 224 12.40 36.68 -2.35
CA LEU A 224 10.97 36.79 -2.67
C LEU A 224 10.37 35.43 -3.07
N ALA A 225 11.11 34.63 -3.84
CA ALA A 225 10.68 33.31 -4.28
C ALA A 225 10.37 32.32 -3.12
N ARG A 226 10.92 32.53 -1.92
CA ARG A 226 10.60 31.69 -0.73
C ARG A 226 9.13 31.73 -0.36
N ARG A 227 8.42 32.83 -0.65
CA ARG A 227 6.98 32.97 -0.40
C ARG A 227 6.10 32.46 -1.55
N GLY A 228 6.71 32.05 -2.67
CA GLY A 228 6.05 31.69 -3.92
C GLY A 228 5.07 32.71 -4.47
N PRO A 229 5.52 33.95 -4.71
CA PRO A 229 4.76 34.90 -5.50
C PRO A 229 4.55 34.38 -6.92
N ARG A 230 3.60 34.99 -7.64
CA ARG A 230 3.46 34.80 -9.08
C ARG A 230 4.60 35.51 -9.81
N VAL A 231 4.90 35.10 -11.04
CA VAL A 231 5.94 35.73 -11.87
C VAL A 231 5.74 37.25 -11.95
N ALA A 232 4.55 37.73 -12.27
CA ALA A 232 4.27 39.17 -12.38
C ALA A 232 4.44 39.91 -11.05
N ASP A 233 3.96 39.35 -9.94
CA ASP A 233 4.08 39.96 -8.61
C ASP A 233 5.55 40.06 -8.19
N LEU A 234 6.34 39.03 -8.47
CA LEU A 234 7.78 39.00 -8.21
C LEU A 234 8.51 40.05 -9.05
N VAL A 235 8.20 40.13 -10.36
CA VAL A 235 8.79 41.13 -11.27
C VAL A 235 8.45 42.54 -10.80
N ALA A 236 7.18 42.80 -10.48
CA ALA A 236 6.73 44.11 -9.99
C ALA A 236 7.42 44.49 -8.68
N ALA A 237 7.50 43.58 -7.71
CA ALA A 237 8.17 43.81 -6.43
C ALA A 237 9.67 44.12 -6.59
N LEU A 238 10.37 43.40 -7.47
CA LEU A 238 11.79 43.65 -7.74
C LEU A 238 12.02 45.00 -8.43
N LEU A 239 11.17 45.38 -9.38
CA LEU A 239 11.31 46.67 -10.07
C LEU A 239 10.93 47.86 -9.18
N ALA A 240 10.01 47.66 -8.24
CA ALA A 240 9.60 48.69 -7.28
C ALA A 240 10.68 48.97 -6.22
N ASP A 241 11.55 48.00 -5.91
CA ASP A 241 12.66 48.16 -4.97
C ASP A 241 13.97 48.54 -5.69
N PRO A 242 14.47 49.79 -5.58
CA PRO A 242 15.72 50.19 -6.20
C PRO A 242 16.93 49.36 -5.73
N ALA A 243 16.89 48.83 -4.50
CA ALA A 243 17.95 48.02 -3.90
C ALA A 243 18.03 46.61 -4.49
N SER A 244 16.99 46.15 -5.21
CA SER A 244 16.98 44.87 -5.91
C SER A 244 18.03 44.78 -7.03
N GLY A 245 18.50 45.91 -7.55
CA GLY A 245 19.42 45.98 -8.69
C GLY A 245 18.78 45.71 -10.06
N PHE A 246 17.51 45.30 -10.14
CA PHE A 246 16.81 45.15 -11.41
C PHE A 246 16.20 46.48 -11.87
N ARG A 247 16.23 46.72 -13.19
CA ARG A 247 15.67 47.95 -13.80
C ARG A 247 14.71 47.65 -14.95
N ARG A 248 14.72 46.44 -15.51
CA ARG A 248 13.84 46.01 -16.60
C ARG A 248 13.25 44.65 -16.29
N ALA A 249 11.98 44.46 -16.61
CA ALA A 249 11.31 43.17 -16.47
C ALA A 249 12.02 42.05 -17.24
N ALA A 250 12.54 42.35 -18.44
CA ALA A 250 13.28 41.38 -19.25
C ALA A 250 14.49 40.78 -18.52
N ASP A 251 15.20 41.58 -17.72
CA ASP A 251 16.37 41.11 -16.95
C ASP A 251 15.93 40.15 -15.83
N VAL A 252 14.78 40.42 -15.20
CA VAL A 252 14.19 39.53 -14.19
C VAL A 252 13.75 38.21 -14.82
N HIS A 253 13.06 38.25 -15.96
CA HIS A 253 12.63 37.04 -16.67
C HIS A 253 13.80 36.18 -17.13
N ALA A 254 14.84 36.78 -17.72
CA ALA A 254 16.04 36.06 -18.11
C ALA A 254 16.72 35.37 -16.92
N GLN A 255 16.72 36.04 -15.76
CA GLN A 255 17.28 35.46 -14.54
C GLN A 255 16.39 34.36 -13.93
N LEU A 256 15.07 34.48 -14.03
CA LEU A 256 14.14 33.41 -13.66
C LEU A 256 14.40 32.16 -14.51
N ASP A 257 14.57 32.31 -15.82
CA ASP A 257 14.84 31.21 -16.74
C ASP A 257 16.20 30.53 -16.48
N ASP A 258 17.27 31.30 -16.22
CA ASP A 258 18.57 30.74 -15.82
C ASP A 258 18.46 29.93 -14.53
N LEU A 259 17.84 30.49 -13.50
CA LEU A 259 17.72 29.85 -12.20
C LEU A 259 16.82 28.61 -12.24
N ALA A 260 15.75 28.63 -13.04
CA ALA A 260 14.90 27.46 -13.28
C ALA A 260 15.64 26.37 -14.06
N GLY A 261 16.35 26.74 -15.14
CA GLY A 261 17.17 25.80 -15.93
C GLY A 261 18.30 25.15 -15.13
N ARG A 262 18.76 25.80 -14.06
CA ARG A 262 19.75 25.26 -13.12
C ARG A 262 19.16 24.51 -11.92
N GLY A 263 17.84 24.35 -11.86
CA GLY A 263 17.14 23.67 -10.76
C GLY A 263 17.18 24.42 -9.43
N VAL A 264 17.47 25.73 -9.43
CA VAL A 264 17.42 26.57 -8.22
C VAL A 264 16.00 27.02 -7.92
N LEU A 265 15.22 27.27 -8.97
CA LEU A 265 13.81 27.66 -8.88
C LEU A 265 12.91 26.65 -9.58
N ARG A 266 11.67 26.57 -9.10
CA ARG A 266 10.55 25.94 -9.78
C ARG A 266 9.60 27.04 -10.25
N ILE A 267 9.22 27.02 -11.52
CA ILE A 267 8.22 27.92 -12.11
C ILE A 267 7.17 27.07 -12.81
N GLY A 268 5.93 27.11 -12.32
CA GLY A 268 4.85 26.26 -12.81
C GLY A 268 3.81 26.00 -11.74
N PHE A 269 2.69 25.39 -12.09
CA PHE A 269 1.69 25.00 -11.10
C PHE A 269 2.28 24.02 -10.10
N ASP A 270 2.10 24.30 -8.82
CA ASP A 270 2.68 23.50 -7.74
C ASP A 270 1.58 22.67 -7.08
N LEU A 271 1.47 21.41 -7.48
CA LEU A 271 0.39 20.55 -7.03
C LEU A 271 0.87 19.65 -5.87
N PRO A 272 0.05 19.38 -4.84
CA PRO A 272 0.31 18.40 -3.79
C PRO A 272 0.16 16.97 -4.33
N VAL A 273 0.96 16.02 -3.85
CA VAL A 273 0.97 14.65 -4.43
C VAL A 273 -0.32 13.88 -4.15
N ASP A 274 -1.17 14.37 -3.25
CA ASP A 274 -2.35 13.69 -2.73
C ASP A 274 -3.65 13.98 -3.54
N LEU A 275 -4.79 13.42 -3.12
CA LEU A 275 -6.10 13.54 -3.81
C LEU A 275 -6.67 14.97 -3.92
N THR A 276 -6.04 15.99 -3.31
CA THR A 276 -6.41 17.41 -3.45
C THR A 276 -5.74 18.09 -4.65
N ALA A 277 -4.89 17.37 -5.40
CA ALA A 277 -4.15 17.93 -6.54
C ALA A 277 -5.03 18.63 -7.59
N GLU A 278 -6.22 18.08 -7.88
CA GLU A 278 -7.14 18.68 -8.85
C GLU A 278 -7.72 20.01 -8.33
N ASP A 279 -8.09 20.05 -7.06
CA ASP A 279 -8.60 21.27 -6.43
C ASP A 279 -7.49 22.35 -6.38
N ALA A 280 -6.27 21.97 -6.02
CA ALA A 280 -5.12 22.86 -6.03
C ALA A 280 -4.80 23.42 -7.44
N LEU A 281 -4.94 22.60 -8.50
CA LEU A 281 -4.78 23.06 -9.87
C LEU A 281 -5.89 24.07 -10.23
N ARG A 282 -7.15 23.75 -9.89
CA ARG A 282 -8.29 24.62 -10.15
C ARG A 282 -8.15 25.97 -9.45
N GLU A 283 -7.73 25.98 -8.18
CA GLU A 283 -7.49 27.20 -7.40
C GLU A 283 -6.40 28.07 -8.03
N GLN A 284 -5.28 27.47 -8.46
CA GLN A 284 -4.20 28.20 -9.11
C GLN A 284 -4.60 28.77 -10.48
N LEU A 285 -5.41 28.04 -11.26
CA LEU A 285 -5.97 28.54 -12.53
C LEU A 285 -6.98 29.67 -12.29
N ALA A 286 -7.81 29.57 -11.26
CA ALA A 286 -8.77 30.62 -10.90
C ALA A 286 -8.10 31.92 -10.45
N ALA A 287 -6.86 31.84 -9.96
CA ALA A 287 -6.07 32.99 -9.56
C ALA A 287 -5.50 33.82 -10.73
N ILE A 288 -5.60 33.35 -11.98
CA ILE A 288 -5.18 34.08 -13.19
C ILE A 288 -6.03 35.34 -13.34
N GLY A 289 -5.43 36.52 -13.32
CA GLY A 289 -6.18 37.79 -13.39
C GLY A 289 -6.59 38.22 -14.80
N ASP A 290 -6.07 37.59 -15.86
CA ASP A 290 -6.57 37.77 -17.23
C ASP A 290 -7.84 36.92 -17.44
N ASP A 291 -8.98 37.57 -17.61
CA ASP A 291 -10.28 36.90 -17.72
C ASP A 291 -10.37 35.94 -18.91
N THR A 292 -9.82 36.31 -20.07
CA THR A 292 -9.89 35.48 -21.28
C THR A 292 -9.02 34.23 -21.14
N VAL A 293 -7.82 34.39 -20.60
CA VAL A 293 -6.91 33.27 -20.33
C VAL A 293 -7.50 32.36 -19.25
N ARG A 294 -8.01 32.94 -18.15
CA ARG A 294 -8.63 32.22 -17.03
C ARG A 294 -9.83 31.40 -17.49
N GLU A 295 -10.77 32.00 -18.22
CA GLU A 295 -11.95 31.30 -18.74
C GLU A 295 -11.58 30.14 -19.66
N ARG A 296 -10.57 30.32 -20.52
CA ARG A 296 -10.09 29.26 -21.41
C ARG A 296 -9.55 28.06 -20.64
N VAL A 297 -8.58 28.26 -19.75
CA VAL A 297 -7.92 27.14 -19.05
C VAL A 297 -8.84 26.48 -18.02
N LEU A 298 -9.72 27.24 -17.37
CA LEU A 298 -10.75 26.68 -16.50
C LEU A 298 -11.80 25.90 -17.29
N GLY A 299 -12.18 26.36 -18.49
CA GLY A 299 -13.08 25.63 -19.37
C GLY A 299 -12.49 24.30 -19.86
N ASP A 300 -11.20 24.29 -20.20
CA ASP A 300 -10.48 23.07 -20.57
C ASP A 300 -10.41 22.08 -19.39
N LEU A 301 -10.08 22.55 -18.17
CA LEU A 301 -10.09 21.71 -16.97
C LEU A 301 -11.50 21.20 -16.63
N ALA A 302 -12.52 22.07 -16.70
CA ALA A 302 -13.91 21.70 -16.45
C ALA A 302 -14.39 20.60 -17.41
N THR A 303 -14.02 20.68 -18.69
CA THR A 303 -14.33 19.63 -19.67
C THR A 303 -13.72 18.28 -19.27
N VAL A 304 -12.48 18.28 -18.77
CA VAL A 304 -11.83 17.05 -18.27
C VAL A 304 -12.52 16.54 -17.01
N SER A 305 -12.87 17.42 -16.07
CA SER A 305 -13.63 17.06 -14.86
C SER A 305 -15.01 16.48 -15.20
N ASP A 306 -15.73 17.05 -16.17
CA ASP A 306 -17.03 16.55 -16.64
C ASP A 306 -16.90 15.16 -17.28
N LEU A 307 -15.85 14.93 -18.07
CA LEU A 307 -15.56 13.61 -18.64
C LEU A 307 -15.22 12.58 -17.56
N ARG A 308 -14.46 12.96 -16.54
CA ARG A 308 -14.21 12.12 -15.35
C ARG A 308 -15.52 11.81 -14.61
N ASP A 309 -16.42 12.78 -14.49
CA ASP A 309 -17.72 12.57 -13.84
C ASP A 309 -18.65 11.69 -14.70
N ALA A 310 -18.57 11.77 -16.02
CA ALA A 310 -19.23 10.83 -16.93
C ALA A 310 -18.69 9.40 -16.76
N VAL A 311 -17.38 9.23 -16.52
CA VAL A 311 -16.80 7.91 -16.16
C VAL A 311 -17.38 7.41 -14.84
N ALA A 312 -17.54 8.29 -13.84
CA ALA A 312 -18.15 7.92 -12.56
C ALA A 312 -19.62 7.48 -12.70
N ALA A 313 -20.37 8.20 -13.53
CA ALA A 313 -21.79 7.96 -13.79
C ALA A 313 -22.07 6.78 -14.74
N ALA A 314 -21.05 6.27 -15.44
CA ALA A 314 -21.21 5.17 -16.37
C ALA A 314 -21.77 3.91 -15.67
N ASP A 315 -22.80 3.32 -16.28
CA ASP A 315 -23.44 2.10 -15.82
C ASP A 315 -23.16 0.96 -16.78
N GLY A 316 -22.52 -0.09 -16.26
CA GLY A 316 -22.06 -1.23 -17.05
C GLY A 316 -20.76 -1.02 -17.82
N PRO A 317 -20.21 -2.10 -18.39
CA PRO A 317 -18.85 -2.13 -18.93
C PRO A 317 -18.68 -1.35 -20.23
N ASP A 318 -19.69 -1.34 -21.10
CA ASP A 318 -19.60 -0.74 -22.44
C ASP A 318 -19.69 0.79 -22.35
N ALA A 319 -20.62 1.31 -21.54
CA ALA A 319 -20.72 2.75 -21.24
C ALA A 319 -19.45 3.27 -20.54
N LEU A 320 -18.90 2.49 -19.61
CA LEU A 320 -17.66 2.82 -18.92
C LEU A 320 -16.47 2.87 -19.88
N ALA A 321 -16.31 1.87 -20.75
CA ALA A 321 -15.24 1.85 -21.75
C ALA A 321 -15.33 3.06 -22.71
N ALA A 322 -16.54 3.44 -23.11
CA ALA A 322 -16.78 4.62 -23.95
C ALA A 322 -16.42 5.92 -23.22
N ALA A 323 -16.83 6.07 -21.96
CA ALA A 323 -16.52 7.25 -21.15
C ALA A 323 -15.00 7.40 -20.90
N MET A 324 -14.32 6.30 -20.54
CA MET A 324 -12.86 6.30 -20.37
C MET A 324 -12.15 6.68 -21.68
N SER A 325 -12.63 6.14 -22.82
CA SER A 325 -12.06 6.49 -24.13
C SER A 325 -12.28 7.96 -24.51
N ALA A 326 -13.38 8.58 -24.07
CA ALA A 326 -13.63 10.00 -24.30
C ALA A 326 -12.71 10.88 -23.45
N LEU A 327 -12.50 10.53 -22.18
CA LEU A 327 -11.52 11.17 -21.31
C LEU A 327 -10.10 11.06 -21.89
N ASP A 328 -9.69 9.85 -22.32
CA ASP A 328 -8.39 9.59 -22.95
C ASP A 328 -8.17 10.50 -24.18
N ARG A 329 -9.16 10.59 -25.09
CA ARG A 329 -9.06 11.44 -26.28
C ARG A 329 -8.88 12.92 -25.92
N ARG A 330 -9.71 13.44 -25.02
CA ARG A 330 -9.64 14.86 -24.63
C ARG A 330 -8.32 15.20 -23.95
N PHE A 331 -7.80 14.30 -23.13
CA PHE A 331 -6.48 14.46 -22.52
C PHE A 331 -5.36 14.52 -23.56
N VAL A 332 -5.37 13.62 -24.55
CA VAL A 332 -4.37 13.61 -25.64
C VAL A 332 -4.46 14.91 -26.45
N GLU A 333 -5.67 15.38 -26.77
CA GLU A 333 -5.88 16.63 -27.50
C GLU A 333 -5.29 17.86 -26.77
N LEU A 334 -5.45 17.93 -25.45
CA LEU A 334 -4.96 19.06 -24.64
C LEU A 334 -3.45 18.99 -24.38
N THR A 335 -2.93 17.80 -24.10
CA THR A 335 -1.56 17.64 -23.58
C THR A 335 -0.55 17.22 -24.64
N GLY A 336 -0.99 16.58 -25.72
CA GLY A 336 -0.15 15.88 -26.69
C GLY A 336 0.54 14.62 -26.15
N ARG A 337 0.19 14.16 -24.93
CA ARG A 337 0.78 12.99 -24.28
C ARG A 337 -0.15 11.78 -24.35
N GLU A 338 0.42 10.58 -24.29
CA GLU A 338 -0.37 9.34 -24.20
C GLU A 338 -1.18 9.29 -22.90
N ALA A 339 -2.41 8.77 -22.98
CA ALA A 339 -3.33 8.63 -21.85
C ALA A 339 -3.03 7.44 -20.91
N ARG A 340 -1.82 6.86 -21.01
CA ARG A 340 -1.37 5.73 -20.19
C ARG A 340 0.12 5.87 -19.86
N GLN A 341 0.53 5.30 -18.73
CA GLN A 341 1.94 5.22 -18.33
C GLN A 341 2.29 3.88 -17.70
N GLN A 342 3.59 3.58 -17.63
CA GLN A 342 4.17 2.46 -16.87
C GLN A 342 3.47 1.10 -17.14
N PRO A 343 3.48 0.61 -18.40
CA PRO A 343 2.77 -0.61 -18.76
C PRO A 343 3.34 -1.83 -18.02
N GLY A 344 2.48 -2.56 -17.31
CA GLY A 344 2.85 -3.78 -16.60
C GLY A 344 3.27 -3.58 -15.14
N GLU A 345 3.42 -2.34 -14.68
CA GLU A 345 3.76 -2.04 -13.29
C GLU A 345 2.53 -2.07 -12.36
N VAL A 346 2.77 -2.47 -11.10
CA VAL A 346 1.74 -2.54 -10.05
C VAL A 346 1.83 -1.29 -9.18
N TYR A 347 0.68 -0.72 -8.80
CA TYR A 347 0.60 0.54 -8.03
C TYR A 347 1.18 1.77 -8.77
N ALA A 348 1.03 1.79 -10.09
CA ALA A 348 1.61 2.78 -11.00
C ALA A 348 0.64 3.86 -11.53
N GLY A 349 -0.65 3.80 -11.13
CA GLY A 349 -1.67 4.74 -11.65
C GLY A 349 -1.74 4.74 -13.19
N ARG A 350 -1.81 3.56 -13.84
CA ARG A 350 -1.59 3.41 -15.29
C ARG A 350 -2.58 4.15 -16.21
N THR A 351 -3.78 4.43 -15.73
CA THR A 351 -4.87 5.13 -16.44
C THR A 351 -4.97 6.58 -15.98
N LEU A 352 -5.77 7.43 -16.63
CA LEU A 352 -5.93 8.84 -16.23
C LEU A 352 -6.71 9.05 -14.94
N CYS A 353 -7.44 8.03 -14.48
CA CYS A 353 -8.29 8.11 -13.29
C CYS A 353 -8.40 6.76 -12.58
N HIS A 354 -8.80 6.80 -11.30
CA HIS A 354 -9.14 5.64 -10.49
C HIS A 354 -10.50 5.82 -9.79
N LEU A 355 -11.13 4.69 -9.45
CA LEU A 355 -12.43 4.63 -8.77
C LEU A 355 -12.26 4.25 -7.30
N GLU A 356 -12.84 5.05 -6.41
CA GLU A 356 -13.07 4.69 -5.01
C GLU A 356 -14.56 4.55 -4.73
N THR A 357 -14.91 3.61 -3.86
CA THR A 357 -16.30 3.41 -3.42
C THR A 357 -16.38 3.14 -1.93
N VAL A 358 -17.52 3.51 -1.33
CA VAL A 358 -17.84 3.21 0.07
C VAL A 358 -18.86 2.08 0.08
N ARG A 359 -18.64 1.04 0.90
CA ARG A 359 -19.57 -0.09 1.09
C ARG A 359 -20.87 0.44 1.67
N ASP A 360 -22.00 -0.04 1.16
CA ASP A 360 -23.29 0.24 1.79
C ASP A 360 -23.53 -0.73 2.96
N LEU A 361 -22.86 -0.44 4.08
CA LEU A 361 -22.87 -1.26 5.28
C LEU A 361 -22.62 -0.37 6.48
N ASP A 362 -23.50 -0.46 7.48
CA ASP A 362 -23.22 0.06 8.82
C ASP A 362 -22.86 -1.09 9.75
N VAL A 363 -21.62 -1.06 10.24
CA VAL A 363 -21.10 -2.06 11.17
C VAL A 363 -20.39 -1.38 12.33
N ARG A 364 -20.51 -1.95 13.52
CA ARG A 364 -19.82 -1.55 14.75
C ARG A 364 -19.44 -2.79 15.52
N PHE A 365 -18.30 -2.76 16.22
CA PHE A 365 -17.83 -3.86 17.06
C PHE A 365 -17.64 -3.39 18.50
N GLY A 366 -18.24 -4.12 19.44
CA GLY A 366 -18.19 -3.78 20.87
C GLY A 366 -16.94 -4.31 21.59
N ASP A 367 -16.81 -3.99 22.88
CA ASP A 367 -15.68 -4.42 23.71
C ASP A 367 -15.54 -5.96 23.78
N ALA A 368 -16.63 -6.70 23.61
CA ALA A 368 -16.61 -8.16 23.56
C ALA A 368 -15.81 -8.71 22.37
N LEU A 369 -15.83 -8.05 21.21
CA LEU A 369 -14.97 -8.43 20.08
C LEU A 369 -13.51 -8.06 20.38
N LEU A 370 -13.27 -6.88 20.94
CA LEU A 370 -11.92 -6.43 21.28
C LEU A 370 -11.24 -7.36 22.30
N ALA A 371 -11.99 -7.89 23.27
CA ALA A 371 -11.47 -8.89 24.21
C ALA A 371 -10.92 -10.14 23.51
N ARG A 372 -11.50 -10.53 22.36
CA ARG A 372 -11.04 -11.67 21.54
C ARG A 372 -9.76 -11.38 20.76
N LEU A 373 -9.29 -10.13 20.78
CA LEU A 373 -8.02 -9.70 20.18
C LEU A 373 -6.89 -9.56 21.22
N ALA A 374 -7.17 -9.75 22.51
CA ALA A 374 -6.15 -9.74 23.56
C ALA A 374 -4.96 -10.70 23.28
N PRO A 375 -5.17 -11.89 22.66
CA PRO A 375 -4.06 -12.78 22.29
C PRO A 375 -3.05 -12.21 21.27
N LEU A 376 -3.26 -10.99 20.75
CA LEU A 376 -2.24 -10.25 19.99
C LEU A 376 -1.11 -9.70 20.88
N GLU A 377 -1.30 -9.59 22.20
CA GLU A 377 -0.33 -8.94 23.10
C GLU A 377 1.09 -9.52 23.04
N PRO A 378 1.33 -10.86 23.00
CA PRO A 378 2.67 -11.39 22.82
C PRO A 378 3.34 -10.82 21.55
N LEU A 379 2.61 -10.80 20.44
CA LEU A 379 3.11 -10.26 19.18
C LEU A 379 3.44 -8.76 19.30
N LEU A 380 2.53 -7.97 19.89
CA LEU A 380 2.69 -6.53 20.10
C LEU A 380 3.93 -6.20 20.97
N LEU A 381 4.17 -6.97 22.03
CA LEU A 381 5.38 -6.82 22.86
C LEU A 381 6.65 -7.12 22.07
N SER A 382 6.64 -8.18 21.26
CA SER A 382 7.82 -8.54 20.46
C SER A 382 8.15 -7.48 19.40
N VAL A 383 7.15 -6.81 18.82
CA VAL A 383 7.40 -5.77 17.81
C VAL A 383 7.84 -4.44 18.43
N ARG A 384 7.48 -4.15 19.70
CA ARG A 384 8.13 -3.07 20.44
C ARG A 384 9.64 -3.30 20.49
N TRP A 385 10.07 -4.50 20.88
CA TRP A 385 11.49 -4.87 20.87
C TRP A 385 12.11 -4.77 19.48
N LEU A 386 11.42 -5.26 18.45
CA LEU A 386 11.91 -5.20 17.07
C LEU A 386 12.21 -3.77 16.64
N THR A 387 11.27 -2.84 16.89
CA THR A 387 11.47 -1.43 16.55
C THR A 387 12.61 -0.80 17.36
N ALA A 388 12.75 -1.13 18.65
CA ALA A 388 13.83 -0.65 19.49
C ALA A 388 15.21 -1.14 19.02
N ALA A 389 15.33 -2.43 18.72
CA ALA A 389 16.57 -3.04 18.26
C ALA A 389 16.98 -2.54 16.86
N ILE A 390 16.03 -2.39 15.93
CA ILE A 390 16.28 -1.79 14.62
C ILE A 390 16.67 -0.32 14.76
N GLY A 391 15.97 0.44 15.62
CA GLY A 391 16.29 1.83 15.91
C GLY A 391 17.71 1.99 16.43
N GLN A 392 18.13 1.13 17.36
CA GLN A 392 19.50 1.14 17.89
C GLN A 392 20.54 0.77 16.81
N ALA A 393 20.30 -0.26 16.00
CA ALA A 393 21.21 -0.65 14.93
C ALA A 393 21.43 0.49 13.92
N TYR A 394 20.37 1.23 13.58
CA TYR A 394 20.49 2.42 12.74
C TYR A 394 21.14 3.60 13.45
N ALA A 395 20.85 3.83 14.73
CA ALA A 395 21.51 4.87 15.51
C ALA A 395 23.02 4.66 15.55
N ASP A 396 23.48 3.42 15.75
CA ASP A 396 24.91 3.08 15.76
C ASP A 396 25.56 3.29 14.39
N ALA A 397 24.90 2.88 13.31
CA ALA A 397 25.39 3.08 11.95
C ALA A 397 25.47 4.57 11.57
N LEU A 398 24.44 5.36 11.89
CA LEU A 398 24.42 6.79 11.66
C LEU A 398 25.46 7.52 12.52
N ALA A 399 25.67 7.09 13.76
CA ALA A 399 26.72 7.64 14.63
C ALA A 399 28.13 7.35 14.11
N ALA A 400 28.36 6.19 13.49
CA ALA A 400 29.62 5.88 12.81
C ALA A 400 29.88 6.83 11.63
N LEU A 401 28.90 6.98 10.73
CA LEU A 401 28.99 7.91 9.61
C LEU A 401 29.21 9.36 10.07
N TYR A 402 28.51 9.78 11.14
CA TYR A 402 28.71 11.09 11.74
C TYR A 402 30.15 11.27 12.24
N ARG A 403 30.72 10.29 12.95
CA ARG A 403 32.10 10.38 13.47
C ARG A 403 33.12 10.50 12.34
N ASP A 404 32.94 9.74 11.26
CA ASP A 404 33.83 9.79 10.10
C ASP A 404 33.76 11.18 9.43
N LEU A 405 32.55 11.68 9.15
CA LEU A 405 32.35 13.02 8.58
C LEU A 405 32.89 14.14 9.49
N ALA A 406 32.66 14.05 10.80
CA ALA A 406 33.15 15.02 11.77
C ALA A 406 34.69 15.05 11.84
N ALA A 407 35.32 13.88 11.76
CA ALA A 407 36.78 13.76 11.73
C ALA A 407 37.38 14.31 10.42
N GLU A 408 36.79 13.98 9.27
CA GLU A 408 37.23 14.45 7.96
C GLU A 408 37.11 15.97 7.81
N SER A 409 36.03 16.55 8.32
CA SER A 409 35.76 17.99 8.27
C SER A 409 36.38 18.79 9.42
N ALA A 410 36.97 18.12 10.41
CA ALA A 410 37.51 18.70 11.64
C ALA A 410 36.52 19.61 12.39
N THR A 411 35.23 19.25 12.37
CA THR A 411 34.15 19.96 13.07
C THR A 411 33.12 18.98 13.64
N ALA A 412 32.50 19.34 14.76
CA ALA A 412 31.37 18.58 15.32
C ALA A 412 30.03 18.92 14.64
N ASP A 413 30.02 19.95 13.80
CA ASP A 413 28.83 20.38 13.05
C ASP A 413 28.84 19.72 11.66
N VAL A 414 28.14 18.59 11.54
CA VAL A 414 28.06 17.82 10.29
C VAL A 414 26.77 18.17 9.54
N PRO A 415 26.82 18.64 8.27
CA PRO A 415 25.61 18.89 7.49
C PRO A 415 24.77 17.61 7.32
N VAL A 416 23.47 17.68 7.60
CA VAL A 416 22.58 16.51 7.42
C VAL A 416 22.58 16.04 5.96
N ALA A 417 22.74 16.95 4.99
CA ALA A 417 22.81 16.58 3.58
C ALA A 417 23.91 15.53 3.30
N ASP A 418 25.11 15.72 3.84
CA ASP A 418 26.26 14.83 3.61
C ASP A 418 26.06 13.48 4.30
N LEU A 419 25.58 13.51 5.55
CA LEU A 419 25.21 12.29 6.28
C LEU A 419 24.09 11.53 5.56
N TRP A 420 23.08 12.24 5.05
CA TRP A 420 21.92 11.68 4.35
C TRP A 420 22.33 10.92 3.10
N PHE A 421 23.27 11.46 2.33
CA PHE A 421 23.80 10.79 1.15
C PHE A 421 24.48 9.47 1.47
N LEU A 422 25.34 9.44 2.51
CA LEU A 422 26.00 8.20 2.93
C LEU A 422 25.01 7.19 3.55
N ALA A 423 24.06 7.68 4.34
CA ALA A 423 23.07 6.84 5.01
C ALA A 423 22.16 6.10 4.01
N GLN A 424 21.89 6.67 2.83
CA GLN A 424 21.13 5.96 1.79
C GLN A 424 21.79 4.64 1.38
N ALA A 425 23.13 4.59 1.30
CA ALA A 425 23.85 3.35 0.98
C ALA A 425 23.75 2.31 2.11
N VAL A 426 23.63 2.75 3.36
CA VAL A 426 23.42 1.87 4.52
C VAL A 426 21.99 1.31 4.54
N VAL A 427 20.99 2.17 4.29
CA VAL A 427 19.57 1.77 4.32
C VAL A 427 19.18 0.91 3.11
N PHE A 428 19.64 1.26 1.91
CA PHE A 428 19.27 0.57 0.67
C PHE A 428 20.35 -0.41 0.19
N GLY A 429 21.37 -0.66 1.01
CA GLY A 429 22.42 -1.64 0.74
C GLY A 429 21.91 -3.08 0.72
N ALA A 430 22.76 -4.00 0.26
CA ALA A 430 22.42 -5.43 0.19
C ALA A 430 22.27 -6.09 1.56
N ASP A 431 22.94 -5.56 2.59
CA ASP A 431 22.90 -6.06 3.97
C ASP A 431 22.66 -4.88 4.94
N PRO A 432 21.41 -4.39 5.03
CA PRO A 432 21.09 -3.26 5.90
C PRO A 432 21.15 -3.67 7.38
N PRO A 433 21.42 -2.75 8.32
CA PRO A 433 21.50 -3.05 9.76
C PRO A 433 20.30 -3.83 10.33
N ALA A 434 19.10 -3.61 9.78
CA ALA A 434 17.88 -4.31 10.20
C ALA A 434 17.86 -5.81 9.85
N ALA A 435 18.68 -6.29 8.91
CA ALA A 435 18.68 -7.67 8.46
C ALA A 435 19.10 -8.64 9.59
N ALA A 436 20.19 -8.31 10.30
CA ALA A 436 20.66 -9.11 11.43
C ALA A 436 19.63 -9.15 12.57
N VAL A 437 19.03 -8.00 12.90
CA VAL A 437 17.98 -7.90 13.93
C VAL A 437 16.74 -8.71 13.54
N THR A 438 16.35 -8.70 12.26
CA THR A 438 15.24 -9.50 11.74
C THR A 438 15.54 -10.99 11.84
N ALA A 439 16.74 -11.43 11.48
CA ALA A 439 17.14 -12.83 11.62
C ALA A 439 17.10 -13.29 13.08
N GLU A 440 17.57 -12.46 14.00
CA GLU A 440 17.50 -12.73 15.44
C GLU A 440 16.05 -12.79 15.94
N PHE A 441 15.20 -11.85 15.52
CA PHE A 441 13.78 -11.82 15.86
C PHE A 441 13.09 -13.15 15.52
N LEU A 442 13.34 -13.65 14.31
CA LEU A 442 12.75 -14.91 13.83
C LEU A 442 13.30 -16.13 14.58
N ALA A 443 14.60 -16.14 14.87
CA ALA A 443 15.23 -17.21 15.66
C ALA A 443 14.65 -17.27 17.08
N ARG A 444 14.49 -16.11 17.74
CA ARG A 444 13.86 -16.02 19.07
C ARG A 444 12.42 -16.51 19.04
N TRP A 445 11.64 -16.15 18.03
CA TRP A 445 10.26 -16.65 17.88
C TRP A 445 10.18 -18.16 17.64
N SER A 446 11.09 -18.74 16.85
CA SER A 446 11.17 -20.20 16.68
C SER A 446 11.39 -20.91 18.02
N THR A 447 12.29 -20.38 18.86
CA THR A 447 12.54 -20.88 20.23
C THR A 447 11.34 -20.69 21.15
N VAL A 448 10.71 -19.51 21.14
CA VAL A 448 9.52 -19.23 21.95
C VAL A 448 8.34 -20.12 21.56
N LEU A 449 8.21 -20.50 20.29
CA LEU A 449 7.15 -21.41 19.87
C LEU A 449 7.54 -22.89 19.98
N GLY A 450 8.80 -23.19 20.29
CA GLY A 450 9.32 -24.56 20.35
C GLY A 450 9.22 -25.29 19.01
N LEU A 451 9.34 -24.56 17.88
CA LEU A 451 9.05 -25.14 16.55
C LEU A 451 10.01 -26.28 16.19
N ALA A 452 11.25 -26.25 16.68
CA ALA A 452 12.24 -27.30 16.43
C ALA A 452 11.92 -28.60 17.18
N ASP A 453 11.24 -28.51 18.33
CA ASP A 453 10.90 -29.65 19.19
C ASP A 453 9.46 -30.16 18.93
N ALA A 454 8.70 -29.47 18.07
CA ALA A 454 7.34 -29.84 17.73
C ALA A 454 7.30 -31.18 16.99
N ASP A 455 6.31 -32.01 17.33
CA ASP A 455 6.05 -33.26 16.61
C ASP A 455 5.89 -32.99 15.11
N SER A 456 6.64 -33.72 14.29
CA SER A 456 6.63 -33.61 12.82
C SER A 456 5.28 -33.94 12.21
N ASP A 457 4.35 -34.57 12.95
CA ASP A 457 2.98 -34.87 12.52
C ASP A 457 1.93 -33.91 13.13
N ALA A 458 2.30 -33.06 14.09
CA ALA A 458 1.38 -32.08 14.65
C ALA A 458 0.93 -31.06 13.59
N ARG A 459 -0.39 -30.90 13.44
CA ARG A 459 -1.00 -29.90 12.55
C ARG A 459 -1.20 -28.55 13.22
N GLU A 460 -1.27 -28.54 14.55
CA GLU A 460 -1.56 -27.34 15.34
C GLU A 460 -0.79 -27.35 16.67
N LEU A 461 -0.26 -26.19 17.05
CA LEU A 461 0.29 -25.87 18.36
C LEU A 461 -0.64 -24.85 19.02
N ARG A 462 -1.07 -25.15 20.26
CA ARG A 462 -1.95 -24.28 21.04
C ARG A 462 -1.21 -23.70 22.24
N PHE A 463 -1.42 -22.41 22.48
CA PHE A 463 -0.86 -21.68 23.61
C PHE A 463 -1.94 -20.91 24.36
N ASP A 464 -1.79 -20.80 25.68
CA ASP A 464 -2.51 -19.83 26.50
C ASP A 464 -1.87 -18.45 26.34
N ALA A 465 -2.68 -17.41 26.15
CA ALA A 465 -2.17 -16.05 25.91
C ALA A 465 -1.31 -15.53 27.06
N ALA A 466 -1.70 -15.73 28.32
CA ALA A 466 -0.96 -15.20 29.47
C ALA A 466 0.42 -15.86 29.60
N ALA A 467 0.47 -17.19 29.45
CA ALA A 467 1.73 -17.94 29.48
C ALA A 467 2.65 -17.56 28.32
N LEU A 468 2.12 -17.38 27.11
CA LEU A 468 2.94 -16.97 25.97
C LEU A 468 3.44 -15.52 26.12
N THR A 469 2.63 -14.62 26.65
CA THR A 469 3.01 -13.23 26.94
C THR A 469 4.21 -13.18 27.90
N GLU A 470 4.23 -13.99 28.96
CA GLU A 470 5.37 -14.05 29.90
C GLU A 470 6.66 -14.50 29.20
N ARG A 471 6.59 -15.57 28.39
CA ARG A 471 7.73 -16.07 27.63
C ARG A 471 8.26 -15.04 26.64
N VAL A 472 7.36 -14.34 25.95
CA VAL A 472 7.71 -13.29 24.99
C VAL A 472 8.31 -12.07 25.69
N ALA A 473 7.75 -11.63 26.82
CA ALA A 473 8.31 -10.52 27.59
C ALA A 473 9.75 -10.79 28.04
N ALA A 474 10.05 -12.04 28.44
CA ALA A 474 11.41 -12.46 28.78
C ALA A 474 12.34 -12.54 27.56
N ALA A 475 11.84 -13.04 26.42
CA ALA A 475 12.63 -13.20 25.21
C ALA A 475 12.85 -11.89 24.42
N PHE A 476 12.01 -10.88 24.60
CA PHE A 476 12.00 -9.63 23.84
C PHE A 476 11.91 -8.40 24.78
N PRO A 477 12.91 -8.16 25.64
CA PRO A 477 12.84 -7.09 26.64
C PRO A 477 12.98 -5.70 25.98
N ALA A 478 11.93 -4.87 26.08
CA ALA A 478 11.96 -3.48 25.60
C ALA A 478 11.02 -2.57 26.40
N ASP A 479 11.54 -1.42 26.82
CA ASP A 479 10.79 -0.44 27.62
C ASP A 479 9.93 0.50 26.75
N ALA A 480 10.38 0.77 25.51
CA ALA A 480 9.76 1.69 24.57
C ALA A 480 10.04 1.27 23.11
N PRO A 481 9.25 1.76 22.13
CA PRO A 481 9.57 1.62 20.70
C PRO A 481 10.83 2.40 20.32
N GLY A 482 11.38 2.13 19.12
CA GLY A 482 12.65 2.72 18.67
C GLY A 482 12.59 4.20 18.23
N TRP A 483 11.45 4.66 17.73
CA TRP A 483 11.17 6.05 17.33
C TRP A 483 9.70 6.37 17.61
N ALA A 484 9.33 7.65 17.60
CA ALA A 484 8.03 8.11 18.06
C ALA A 484 6.86 7.44 17.31
N ALA A 485 6.94 7.36 15.98
CA ALA A 485 5.90 6.75 15.14
C ALA A 485 5.83 5.21 15.25
N ALA A 486 6.92 4.55 15.65
CA ALA A 486 6.99 3.08 15.79
C ALA A 486 6.05 2.51 16.86
N ARG A 487 5.43 3.37 17.68
CA ARG A 487 4.39 2.99 18.65
C ARG A 487 3.05 2.62 18.02
N ILE A 488 2.87 2.82 16.71
CA ILE A 488 1.61 2.56 16.01
C ILE A 488 1.79 1.32 15.13
N HIS A 489 0.95 0.31 15.34
CA HIS A 489 0.96 -0.93 14.55
C HIS A 489 -0.43 -1.16 13.95
N SER A 490 -0.49 -1.69 12.73
CA SER A 490 -1.77 -1.94 12.06
C SER A 490 -1.94 -3.43 11.74
N PRO A 491 -2.51 -4.24 12.65
CA PRO A 491 -2.86 -5.61 12.33
C PRO A 491 -4.13 -5.68 11.49
N ASP A 492 -4.10 -6.61 10.55
CA ASP A 492 -5.23 -7.04 9.74
C ASP A 492 -5.71 -8.39 10.28
N VAL A 493 -6.96 -8.47 10.75
CA VAL A 493 -7.52 -9.70 11.34
C VAL A 493 -8.78 -10.15 10.62
N HIS A 494 -8.92 -11.45 10.39
CA HIS A 494 -10.16 -12.04 9.91
C HIS A 494 -11.00 -12.51 11.08
N VAL A 495 -12.24 -12.05 11.14
CA VAL A 495 -13.28 -12.62 11.98
C VAL A 495 -13.92 -13.75 11.19
N CYS A 496 -13.81 -14.98 11.68
CA CYS A 496 -14.16 -16.21 10.96
C CYS A 496 -15.38 -16.86 11.61
N ALA A 497 -16.54 -16.76 10.97
CA ALA A 497 -17.78 -17.36 11.46
C ALA A 497 -18.66 -17.80 10.27
N PRO A 498 -19.46 -18.86 10.41
CA PRO A 498 -20.25 -19.39 9.31
C PRO A 498 -21.34 -18.43 8.81
N ASP A 499 -21.85 -17.58 9.70
CA ASP A 499 -22.85 -16.57 9.40
C ASP A 499 -22.83 -15.44 10.45
N GLU A 500 -23.61 -14.40 10.18
CA GLU A 500 -23.79 -13.27 11.12
C GLU A 500 -24.33 -13.73 12.47
N ALA A 501 -25.25 -14.70 12.51
CA ALA A 501 -25.85 -15.16 13.77
C ALA A 501 -24.82 -15.84 14.69
N ALA A 502 -23.88 -16.60 14.12
CA ALA A 502 -22.75 -17.20 14.84
C ALA A 502 -21.82 -16.13 15.39
N LEU A 503 -21.46 -15.11 14.57
CA LEU A 503 -20.70 -13.97 15.05
C LEU A 503 -21.38 -13.29 16.24
N LEU A 504 -22.68 -12.99 16.14
CA LEU A 504 -23.44 -12.30 17.18
C LEU A 504 -23.53 -13.08 18.50
N ARG A 505 -23.46 -14.41 18.46
CA ARG A 505 -23.40 -15.26 19.66
C ARG A 505 -21.99 -15.40 20.25
N GLY A 506 -20.95 -14.96 19.52
CA GLY A 506 -19.56 -15.16 19.91
C GLY A 506 -18.95 -16.48 19.42
N ASP A 507 -19.62 -17.19 18.51
CA ASP A 507 -19.18 -18.46 17.93
C ASP A 507 -18.27 -18.21 16.72
N PHE A 508 -17.06 -17.71 16.94
CA PHE A 508 -16.11 -17.37 15.88
C PHE A 508 -14.65 -17.50 16.33
N THR A 509 -13.75 -17.65 15.36
CA THR A 509 -12.31 -17.56 15.57
C THR A 509 -11.75 -16.30 14.94
N VAL A 510 -10.56 -15.90 15.39
CA VAL A 510 -9.82 -14.78 14.80
C VAL A 510 -8.59 -15.33 14.11
N VAL A 511 -8.28 -14.84 12.91
CA VAL A 511 -7.06 -15.22 12.19
C VAL A 511 -6.28 -13.97 11.86
N LEU A 512 -5.02 -13.90 12.29
CA LEU A 512 -4.13 -12.81 11.88
C LEU A 512 -3.84 -12.94 10.38
N GLY A 513 -4.29 -11.96 9.60
CA GLY A 513 -4.00 -11.85 8.18
C GLY A 513 -2.57 -11.36 7.96
N GLU A 514 -2.30 -10.16 8.45
CA GLU A 514 -1.03 -9.45 8.28
C GLU A 514 -0.80 -8.52 9.49
N LEU A 515 0.46 -8.20 9.77
CA LEU A 515 0.82 -7.18 10.76
C LEU A 515 1.73 -6.16 10.10
N HIS A 516 1.24 -4.93 9.96
CA HIS A 516 2.02 -3.79 9.52
C HIS A 516 2.68 -3.14 10.75
N VAL A 517 3.95 -3.43 10.96
CA VAL A 517 4.71 -2.93 12.13
C VAL A 517 5.16 -1.49 11.90
N ALA A 518 5.06 -0.63 12.94
CA ALA A 518 5.51 0.76 12.88
C ALA A 518 4.85 1.57 11.76
N LEU A 519 3.61 1.22 11.40
CA LEU A 519 2.86 1.85 10.33
C LEU A 519 1.46 2.22 10.81
N ALA A 520 1.11 3.49 10.63
CA ALA A 520 -0.26 3.97 10.73
C ALA A 520 -1.00 3.77 9.40
N ALA A 521 -1.66 2.62 9.21
CA ALA A 521 -2.27 2.28 7.92
C ALA A 521 -3.41 3.21 7.50
N PHE A 522 -4.00 3.99 8.41
CA PHE A 522 -5.01 5.00 8.11
C PHE A 522 -4.41 6.30 7.53
N ASP A 523 -3.09 6.45 7.57
CA ASP A 523 -2.34 7.53 6.94
C ASP A 523 -2.18 7.30 5.43
N THR A 524 -3.30 7.05 4.77
CA THR A 524 -3.40 6.74 3.34
C THR A 524 -4.62 7.50 2.81
N HIS A 525 -4.39 8.50 1.96
CA HIS A 525 -5.37 9.56 1.71
C HIS A 525 -6.71 9.08 1.15
N PHE A 526 -6.72 8.05 0.30
CA PHE A 526 -7.99 7.58 -0.28
C PHE A 526 -8.98 7.06 0.79
N PHE A 527 -8.53 6.68 1.98
CA PHE A 527 -9.43 6.32 3.08
C PHE A 527 -10.21 7.51 3.63
N ALA A 528 -9.73 8.75 3.45
CA ALA A 528 -10.44 9.96 3.88
C ALA A 528 -11.80 10.12 3.18
N TYR A 529 -11.92 9.68 1.92
CA TYR A 529 -13.17 9.78 1.15
C TYR A 529 -14.34 9.05 1.80
N GLY A 530 -14.09 7.94 2.51
CA GLY A 530 -15.12 7.13 3.13
C GLY A 530 -15.38 7.40 4.62
N HIS A 531 -14.53 8.18 5.29
CA HIS A 531 -14.63 8.37 6.74
C HIS A 531 -15.68 9.46 7.05
N PRO A 532 -16.61 9.25 8.01
CA PRO A 532 -17.65 10.22 8.33
C PRO A 532 -17.11 11.52 8.94
N ASP A 533 -15.96 11.47 9.62
CA ASP A 533 -15.27 12.63 10.19
C ASP A 533 -13.75 12.51 10.00
N PRO A 534 -13.20 12.84 8.82
CA PRO A 534 -11.76 12.69 8.55
C PRO A 534 -10.88 13.51 9.51
N GLN A 535 -11.40 14.59 10.10
CA GLN A 535 -10.64 15.44 11.01
C GLN A 535 -10.31 14.71 12.32
N ARG A 536 -11.22 13.86 12.83
CA ARG A 536 -10.96 12.99 13.99
C ARG A 536 -9.72 12.12 13.82
N LEU A 537 -9.42 11.65 12.60
CA LEU A 537 -8.21 10.85 12.33
C LEU A 537 -6.94 11.69 12.44
N ARG A 538 -6.97 12.94 11.94
CA ARG A 538 -5.84 13.87 12.07
C ARG A 538 -5.59 14.26 13.52
N ASP A 539 -6.66 14.54 14.26
CA ASP A 539 -6.57 14.91 15.67
C ASP A 539 -6.07 13.74 16.53
N GLY A 540 -6.52 12.51 16.23
CA GLY A 540 -6.01 11.28 16.85
C GLY A 540 -4.51 11.07 16.61
N MET A 541 -4.07 11.25 15.36
CA MET A 541 -2.63 11.18 15.02
C MET A 541 -1.83 12.23 15.81
N ARG A 542 -2.33 13.47 15.88
CA ARG A 542 -1.69 14.56 16.62
C ARG A 542 -1.66 14.29 18.14
N ALA A 543 -2.64 13.56 18.68
CA ALA A 543 -2.68 13.17 20.08
C ALA A 543 -1.70 12.02 20.40
N ASP A 544 -1.46 11.11 19.45
CA ASP A 544 -0.50 10.02 19.60
C ASP A 544 0.94 10.47 19.36
N LEU A 545 1.14 11.49 18.52
CA LEU A 545 2.45 12.06 18.16
C LEU A 545 2.46 13.59 18.37
N PRO A 546 2.41 14.07 19.63
CA PRO A 546 2.29 15.50 19.93
C PRO A 546 3.51 16.32 19.52
N GLY A 547 4.70 15.70 19.45
CA GLY A 547 5.93 16.32 18.96
C GLY A 547 6.02 16.43 17.43
N GLY A 548 5.04 15.87 16.71
CA GLY A 548 5.09 15.73 15.25
C GLY A 548 6.08 14.67 14.78
N ARG A 549 6.23 14.56 13.46
CA ARG A 549 7.20 13.69 12.78
C ARG A 549 7.95 14.45 11.70
N VAL A 550 9.11 13.94 11.32
CA VAL A 550 9.73 14.30 10.04
C VAL A 550 9.12 13.42 8.95
N ARG A 551 8.60 14.04 7.89
CA ARG A 551 8.09 13.38 6.70
C ARG A 551 8.90 13.79 5.49
N LEU A 552 9.06 12.90 4.53
CA LEU A 552 9.76 13.21 3.30
C LEU A 552 8.86 14.05 2.39
N LEU A 553 9.46 14.99 1.66
CA LEU A 553 8.88 15.53 0.43
C LEU A 553 9.41 14.70 -0.74
N PRO A 554 8.70 13.63 -1.16
CA PRO A 554 9.21 12.75 -2.20
C PRO A 554 9.15 13.42 -3.58
N PRO A 555 10.08 13.09 -4.48
CA PRO A 555 10.00 13.47 -5.88
C PRO A 555 8.84 12.73 -6.58
N VAL A 556 8.46 13.21 -7.78
CA VAL A 556 7.29 12.68 -8.53
C VAL A 556 7.45 11.23 -9.00
N ASP A 557 8.68 10.78 -9.17
CA ASP A 557 9.06 9.44 -9.61
C ASP A 557 9.40 8.49 -8.45
N TRP A 558 9.11 8.90 -7.21
CA TRP A 558 9.36 8.06 -6.05
C TRP A 558 8.61 6.73 -6.15
N PRO A 559 9.30 5.57 -6.02
CA PRO A 559 8.69 4.27 -6.22
C PRO A 559 7.45 4.06 -5.35
N ARG A 560 6.36 3.59 -5.97
CA ARG A 560 5.08 3.30 -5.30
C ARG A 560 4.49 4.52 -4.58
N HIS A 561 4.82 5.75 -4.98
CA HIS A 561 4.18 6.94 -4.45
C HIS A 561 3.14 7.46 -5.44
N THR A 562 1.85 7.26 -5.12
CA THR A 562 0.72 7.75 -5.93
C THR A 562 -0.24 8.54 -5.05
N ALA A 563 -1.03 9.43 -5.64
CA ALA A 563 -2.00 10.25 -4.89
C ALA A 563 -2.94 9.46 -4.01
N ARG A 564 -3.28 8.24 -4.46
CA ARG A 564 -4.10 7.31 -3.71
C ARG A 564 -3.50 6.98 -2.35
N ILE A 565 -2.22 6.63 -2.31
CA ILE A 565 -1.51 6.17 -1.11
C ILE A 565 -0.60 7.23 -0.50
N ALA A 566 -0.79 8.49 -0.87
CA ALA A 566 -0.11 9.60 -0.22
C ALA A 566 -0.52 9.70 1.25
N GLU A 567 0.44 10.11 2.08
CA GLU A 567 0.21 10.44 3.49
C GLU A 567 -0.67 11.69 3.59
N TRP A 568 -1.52 11.78 4.61
CA TRP A 568 -2.49 12.89 4.73
C TRP A 568 -2.84 13.27 6.17
N LEU A 569 -2.47 12.44 7.15
CA LEU A 569 -2.64 12.70 8.58
C LEU A 569 -1.53 13.64 9.07
N HIS A 570 -1.51 14.82 8.50
CA HIS A 570 -0.54 15.87 8.79
C HIS A 570 -0.94 16.71 10.00
N GLY A 571 0.03 16.96 10.88
CA GLY A 571 -0.05 17.93 11.97
C GLY A 571 0.83 19.17 11.71
N PRO A 572 0.58 20.29 12.43
CA PRO A 572 1.36 21.52 12.35
C PRO A 572 2.72 21.38 13.03
N ALA A 573 2.87 20.38 13.90
CA ALA A 573 4.16 19.99 14.47
C ALA A 573 4.96 19.07 13.53
N ASP A 574 4.33 18.51 12.48
CA ASP A 574 5.08 17.71 11.50
C ASP A 574 6.00 18.63 10.68
N ALA A 575 7.22 18.15 10.44
CA ALA A 575 8.16 18.75 9.51
C ALA A 575 8.11 18.02 8.18
N GLN A 576 8.19 18.77 7.08
CA GLN A 576 8.32 18.21 5.75
C GLN A 576 9.74 18.43 5.25
N LEU A 577 10.56 17.38 5.22
CA LEU A 577 11.95 17.43 4.82
C LEU A 577 12.06 17.54 3.29
N GLY A 578 12.52 18.70 2.82
CA GLY A 578 12.94 18.89 1.44
C GLY A 578 14.37 18.41 1.27
N PHE A 579 14.56 17.19 0.75
CA PHE A 579 15.89 16.59 0.53
C PHE A 579 16.29 16.51 -0.95
N VAL A 580 15.32 16.71 -1.85
CA VAL A 580 15.49 16.70 -3.31
C VAL A 580 14.59 17.76 -3.95
N ASP A 581 14.71 18.02 -5.25
CA ASP A 581 13.72 18.81 -5.98
C ASP A 581 12.39 18.04 -6.08
N ALA A 582 11.31 18.65 -5.58
CA ALA A 582 10.00 18.03 -5.53
C ALA A 582 8.88 19.10 -5.50
N PRO A 583 7.70 18.81 -6.09
CA PRO A 583 6.53 19.68 -5.98
C PRO A 583 5.78 19.49 -4.66
N GLY A 584 4.85 20.40 -4.35
CA GLY A 584 3.87 20.23 -3.27
C GLY A 584 4.44 20.50 -1.88
N ALA A 585 5.47 21.35 -1.80
CA ALA A 585 6.05 21.76 -0.53
C ALA A 585 5.06 22.66 0.23
N ASP A 586 4.80 22.33 1.49
CA ASP A 586 4.04 23.16 2.41
C ASP A 586 4.99 24.18 3.07
N PRO A 587 4.88 25.49 2.77
CA PRO A 587 5.84 26.49 3.26
C PRO A 587 5.92 26.58 4.79
N ASP A 588 4.85 26.24 5.50
CA ASP A 588 4.80 26.34 6.96
C ASP A 588 5.47 25.13 7.64
N ARG A 589 5.56 23.99 6.94
CA ARG A 589 6.17 22.75 7.45
C ARG A 589 7.52 22.43 6.82
N LEU A 590 7.85 23.02 5.67
CA LEU A 590 9.07 22.73 4.93
C LEU A 590 10.33 22.99 5.78
N VAL A 591 11.21 22.00 5.76
CA VAL A 591 12.56 22.05 6.31
C VAL A 591 13.51 21.66 5.18
N PRO A 592 14.23 22.61 4.55
CA PRO A 592 15.26 22.26 3.58
C PRO A 592 16.39 21.52 4.27
N ILE A 593 16.85 20.41 3.69
CA ILE A 593 17.94 19.60 4.25
C ILE A 593 19.23 20.42 4.47
N THR A 594 19.45 21.47 3.66
CA THR A 594 20.60 22.39 3.78
C THR A 594 20.53 23.37 4.95
N THR A 595 19.42 23.40 5.69
CA THR A 595 19.31 24.13 6.96
C THR A 595 19.61 23.26 8.18
N LEU A 596 19.84 21.96 7.98
CA LEU A 596 20.01 21.00 9.05
C LEU A 596 21.48 20.64 9.28
N THR A 597 21.89 20.68 10.55
CA THR A 597 23.22 20.25 11.02
C THR A 597 23.06 19.26 12.15
N VAL A 598 23.82 18.16 12.11
CA VAL A 598 23.94 17.17 13.18
C VAL A 598 25.07 17.56 14.11
N ARG A 599 24.83 17.46 15.41
CA ARG A 599 25.83 17.58 16.48
C ARG A 599 25.39 16.80 17.72
N PRO A 600 26.32 16.46 18.63
CA PRO A 600 25.97 15.88 19.92
C PRO A 600 25.32 16.92 20.84
N ASP A 601 24.32 16.48 21.57
CA ASP A 601 23.75 17.18 22.70
C ASP A 601 24.60 17.00 23.97
N ASP A 602 24.22 17.67 25.06
CA ASP A 602 24.95 17.64 26.34
C ASP A 602 25.06 16.22 26.93
N ASP A 603 24.12 15.33 26.61
CA ASP A 603 24.11 13.92 27.04
C ASP A 603 24.82 12.98 26.05
N GLY A 604 25.38 13.53 24.97
CA GLY A 604 26.07 12.79 23.91
C GLY A 604 25.17 12.24 22.82
N THR A 605 23.85 12.41 22.91
CA THR A 605 22.90 11.99 21.86
C THR A 605 23.06 12.86 20.61
N LEU A 606 23.01 12.26 19.41
CA LEU A 606 23.06 13.04 18.17
C LEU A 606 21.68 13.62 17.86
N SER A 607 21.63 14.94 17.63
CA SER A 607 20.42 15.65 17.20
C SER A 607 20.68 16.43 15.91
N ALA A 608 19.66 16.52 15.06
CA ALA A 608 19.62 17.45 13.94
C ALA A 608 19.01 18.77 14.38
N HIS A 609 19.67 19.88 14.06
CA HIS A 609 19.24 21.24 14.37
C HIS A 609 18.98 22.01 13.09
N ALA A 610 17.80 22.63 13.00
CA ALA A 610 17.47 23.58 11.95
C ALA A 610 17.91 25.00 12.30
N ASP A 611 18.16 25.81 11.26
CA ASP A 611 18.47 27.24 11.39
C ASP A 611 17.35 28.05 12.09
N ASP A 612 16.10 27.55 12.10
CA ASP A 612 14.94 28.18 12.75
C ASP A 612 14.74 27.78 14.22
N GLY A 613 15.68 27.00 14.77
CA GLY A 613 15.67 26.56 16.16
C GLY A 613 14.93 25.25 16.42
N ARG A 614 14.25 24.67 15.41
CA ARG A 614 13.70 23.31 15.53
C ARG A 614 14.83 22.28 15.69
N ARG A 615 14.53 21.21 16.42
CA ARG A 615 15.47 20.14 16.75
C ARG A 615 14.75 18.80 16.77
N TRP A 616 15.44 17.76 16.30
CA TRP A 616 14.98 16.37 16.37
C TRP A 616 16.12 15.46 16.78
N PRO A 617 15.88 14.39 17.55
CA PRO A 617 16.80 13.27 17.62
C PRO A 617 17.16 12.82 16.21
N LEU A 618 18.43 12.50 15.95
CA LEU A 618 18.89 12.15 14.61
C LEU A 618 18.07 11.03 13.99
N LEU A 619 17.71 10.01 14.79
CA LEU A 619 16.93 8.87 14.34
C LEU A 619 15.54 9.26 13.79
N GLU A 620 14.89 10.28 14.35
CA GLU A 620 13.57 10.76 13.88
C GLU A 620 13.63 11.38 12.48
N VAL A 621 14.76 12.00 12.12
CA VAL A 621 14.96 12.56 10.76
C VAL A 621 15.07 11.45 9.72
N PHE A 622 15.64 10.31 10.09
CA PHE A 622 15.91 9.17 9.20
C PHE A 622 14.80 8.11 9.24
N ALA A 623 13.89 8.15 10.21
CA ALA A 623 12.80 7.19 10.37
C ALA A 623 12.03 6.85 9.08
N PRO A 624 11.65 7.82 8.24
CA PRO A 624 10.92 7.52 7.00
C PRO A 624 11.70 6.65 6.00
N LEU A 625 13.03 6.54 6.09
CA LEU A 625 13.82 5.70 5.18
C LEU A 625 13.76 4.22 5.56
N PHE A 626 13.65 3.89 6.84
CA PHE A 626 13.69 2.50 7.32
C PHE A 626 12.32 1.95 7.78
N ASP A 627 11.26 2.76 7.82
CA ASP A 627 9.87 2.28 7.99
C ASP A 627 9.54 1.14 7.01
N TYR A 628 10.05 1.21 5.77
CA TYR A 628 9.88 0.18 4.74
C TYR A 628 10.50 -1.18 5.10
N GLN A 629 11.49 -1.22 5.99
CA GLN A 629 12.20 -2.45 6.34
C GLN A 629 11.51 -3.26 7.44
N VAL A 630 10.68 -2.61 8.26
CA VAL A 630 9.98 -3.26 9.39
C VAL A 630 8.57 -3.69 9.01
N PHE A 631 7.99 -3.06 7.98
CA PHE A 631 6.60 -3.22 7.54
C PHE A 631 6.11 -4.68 7.44
N ASP A 632 6.96 -5.63 7.00
CA ASP A 632 6.57 -7.02 6.66
C ASP A 632 7.27 -8.11 7.47
N THR A 633 8.00 -7.77 8.54
CA THR A 633 8.92 -8.69 9.24
C THR A 633 8.23 -9.93 9.83
N TRP A 634 6.96 -9.84 10.23
CA TRP A 634 6.23 -10.96 10.84
C TRP A 634 5.93 -12.12 9.87
N LYS A 635 5.97 -11.90 8.55
CA LYS A 635 5.63 -12.92 7.53
C LYS A 635 6.59 -14.14 7.51
N LEU A 636 7.63 -14.15 8.33
CA LEU A 636 8.77 -15.05 8.22
C LEU A 636 8.93 -16.04 9.39
N ALA A 637 8.03 -16.08 10.38
CA ALA A 637 8.12 -17.05 11.46
C ALA A 637 7.90 -18.49 10.92
N GLY A 638 8.93 -19.34 10.96
CA GLY A 638 8.79 -20.77 10.70
C GLY A 638 10.09 -21.48 10.31
N ASN A 639 10.09 -22.81 10.47
CA ASN A 639 11.20 -23.69 10.11
C ASN A 639 11.23 -24.00 8.60
N ALA A 640 12.36 -24.54 8.12
CA ALA A 640 12.41 -25.24 6.84
C ALA A 640 11.41 -26.41 6.82
N GLY A 641 10.70 -26.61 5.71
CA GLY A 641 9.64 -27.63 5.62
C GLY A 641 8.28 -27.13 6.12
N ARG A 642 7.65 -27.87 7.04
CA ARG A 642 6.28 -27.57 7.53
C ARG A 642 6.32 -26.82 8.87
N THR A 643 5.51 -25.77 8.97
CA THR A 643 5.17 -25.10 10.23
C THR A 643 3.71 -25.41 10.56
N PRO A 644 3.41 -26.06 11.71
CA PRO A 644 2.04 -26.27 12.17
C PRO A 644 1.30 -24.94 12.35
N ARG A 645 -0.03 -24.99 12.34
CA ARG A 645 -0.84 -23.84 12.75
C ARG A 645 -0.49 -23.45 14.19
N VAL A 646 -0.32 -22.16 14.48
CA VAL A 646 -0.10 -21.65 15.83
C VAL A 646 -1.33 -20.87 16.27
N THR A 647 -1.98 -21.36 17.31
CA THR A 647 -3.20 -20.79 17.88
C THR A 647 -2.93 -20.36 19.32
N VAL A 648 -3.31 -19.12 19.66
CA VAL A 648 -3.23 -18.57 21.02
C VAL A 648 -4.65 -18.28 21.47
N ASP A 649 -5.12 -19.01 22.47
CA ASP A 649 -6.54 -19.12 22.82
C ASP A 649 -7.41 -19.46 21.58
N ASP A 650 -8.20 -18.49 21.09
CA ASP A 650 -9.06 -18.61 19.90
C ASP A 650 -8.54 -17.81 18.68
N LEU A 651 -7.30 -17.31 18.76
CA LEU A 651 -6.66 -16.50 17.73
C LEU A 651 -5.55 -17.30 17.02
N VAL A 652 -5.70 -17.53 15.72
CA VAL A 652 -4.66 -18.13 14.88
C VAL A 652 -3.63 -17.08 14.50
N LEU A 653 -2.45 -17.14 15.12
CA LEU A 653 -1.32 -16.24 14.85
C LEU A 653 -0.57 -16.63 13.57
N VAL A 654 -0.41 -17.94 13.33
CA VAL A 654 0.28 -18.48 12.15
C VAL A 654 -0.56 -19.60 11.56
N ARG A 655 -0.82 -19.53 10.26
CA ARG A 655 -1.50 -20.58 9.49
C ARG A 655 -0.54 -21.73 9.19
N GLU A 656 -1.06 -22.95 9.07
CA GLU A 656 -0.25 -24.09 8.62
C GLU A 656 0.41 -23.75 7.27
N THR A 657 1.74 -23.91 7.22
CA THR A 657 2.58 -23.44 6.12
C THR A 657 3.61 -24.48 5.73
N TRP A 658 3.85 -24.66 4.44
CA TRP A 658 4.88 -25.52 3.87
C TRP A 658 5.84 -24.69 3.02
N ARG A 659 7.15 -24.88 3.21
CA ARG A 659 8.21 -24.20 2.47
C ARG A 659 9.02 -25.23 1.70
N THR A 660 9.23 -24.98 0.41
CA THR A 660 9.95 -25.83 -0.55
C THR A 660 10.49 -24.95 -1.68
N THR A 661 11.00 -25.54 -2.76
CA THR A 661 11.48 -24.82 -3.94
C THR A 661 10.73 -25.22 -5.20
N VAL A 662 10.79 -24.38 -6.24
CA VAL A 662 10.19 -24.68 -7.56
C VAL A 662 10.74 -26.00 -8.13
N GLY A 663 12.03 -26.26 -7.94
CA GLY A 663 12.70 -27.50 -8.33
C GLY A 663 12.10 -28.73 -7.65
N GLU A 664 12.03 -28.71 -6.32
CA GLU A 664 11.51 -29.81 -5.50
C GLU A 664 10.05 -30.18 -5.82
N THR A 665 9.23 -29.23 -6.27
CA THR A 665 7.86 -29.55 -6.69
C THR A 665 7.82 -30.45 -7.94
N GLY A 666 8.81 -30.35 -8.84
CA GLY A 666 8.83 -31.01 -10.15
C GLY A 666 7.75 -30.52 -11.15
N LEU A 667 6.76 -29.75 -10.71
CA LEU A 667 5.56 -29.39 -11.47
C LEU A 667 5.84 -28.53 -12.71
N HIS A 668 6.94 -27.77 -12.69
CA HIS A 668 7.32 -26.86 -13.77
C HIS A 668 7.69 -27.60 -15.07
N THR A 669 8.21 -28.83 -14.96
CA THR A 669 8.65 -29.68 -16.07
C THR A 669 7.53 -30.44 -16.78
N VAL A 670 6.40 -30.64 -16.10
CA VAL A 670 5.31 -31.52 -16.58
C VAL A 670 4.58 -30.90 -17.78
N LYS A 671 4.38 -31.71 -18.82
CA LYS A 671 3.69 -31.35 -20.07
C LYS A 671 2.41 -32.17 -20.20
N GLY A 672 1.44 -31.65 -20.94
CA GLY A 672 0.09 -32.24 -21.05
C GLY A 672 -0.84 -31.78 -19.93
N GLU A 673 -2.14 -31.69 -20.19
CA GLU A 673 -3.10 -31.17 -19.20
C GLU A 673 -3.44 -32.22 -18.14
N ARG A 674 -3.67 -33.46 -18.55
CA ARG A 674 -4.02 -34.57 -17.66
C ARG A 674 -2.85 -34.97 -16.77
N GLU A 675 -1.65 -35.02 -17.35
CA GLU A 675 -0.41 -35.34 -16.65
C GLU A 675 -0.05 -34.26 -15.63
N ARG A 676 -0.24 -32.97 -15.96
CA ARG A 676 -0.10 -31.88 -14.99
C ARG A 676 -1.08 -32.03 -13.84
N TYR A 677 -2.34 -32.32 -14.12
CA TYR A 677 -3.35 -32.52 -13.09
C TYR A 677 -2.95 -33.66 -12.14
N LEU A 678 -2.61 -34.83 -12.67
CA LEU A 678 -2.13 -35.97 -11.87
C LEU A 678 -0.86 -35.66 -11.08
N ALA A 679 0.09 -34.90 -11.65
CA ALA A 679 1.30 -34.48 -10.95
C ALA A 679 0.98 -33.57 -9.76
N VAL A 680 0.05 -32.62 -9.93
CA VAL A 680 -0.41 -31.74 -8.83
C VAL A 680 -1.14 -32.53 -7.75
N ARG A 681 -2.01 -33.49 -8.12
CA ARG A 681 -2.68 -34.39 -7.17
C ARG A 681 -1.67 -35.23 -6.38
N ARG A 682 -0.65 -35.78 -7.04
CA ARG A 682 0.43 -36.52 -6.38
C ARG A 682 1.21 -35.63 -5.40
N TRP A 683 1.53 -34.41 -5.81
CA TRP A 683 2.19 -33.42 -4.94
C TRP A 683 1.36 -33.08 -3.70
N ARG A 684 0.04 -32.87 -3.86
CA ARG A 684 -0.91 -32.68 -2.76
C ARG A 684 -0.92 -33.86 -1.78
N LEU A 685 -0.95 -35.10 -2.29
CA LEU A 685 -0.95 -36.30 -1.45
C LEU A 685 0.37 -36.48 -0.72
N ALA A 686 1.50 -36.28 -1.40
CA ALA A 686 2.84 -36.43 -0.83
C ALA A 686 3.12 -35.48 0.34
N LEU A 687 2.63 -34.24 0.26
CA LEU A 687 2.82 -33.22 1.31
C LEU A 687 1.66 -33.15 2.31
N GLY A 688 0.57 -33.90 2.08
CA GLY A 688 -0.64 -33.84 2.88
C GLY A 688 -1.33 -32.48 2.85
N LEU A 689 -1.29 -31.77 1.71
CA LEU A 689 -1.88 -30.43 1.58
C LEU A 689 -3.42 -30.50 1.64
N PRO A 690 -4.10 -29.46 2.15
CA PRO A 690 -5.54 -29.32 1.98
C PRO A 690 -5.89 -29.07 0.50
N GLU A 691 -7.15 -29.29 0.13
CA GLU A 691 -7.62 -29.11 -1.26
C GLU A 691 -7.50 -27.67 -1.76
N ARG A 692 -7.55 -26.70 -0.84
CA ARG A 692 -7.55 -25.27 -1.14
C ARG A 692 -6.38 -24.62 -0.39
N ILE A 693 -5.50 -23.96 -1.14
CA ILE A 693 -4.25 -23.38 -0.61
C ILE A 693 -3.99 -21.99 -1.20
N PHE A 694 -3.11 -21.23 -0.56
CA PHE A 694 -2.39 -20.12 -1.16
C PHE A 694 -0.97 -20.53 -1.50
N VAL A 695 -0.47 -20.07 -2.65
CA VAL A 695 0.92 -20.26 -3.10
C VAL A 695 1.56 -18.91 -3.31
N ARG A 696 2.68 -18.66 -2.63
CA ARG A 696 3.60 -17.53 -2.87
C ARG A 696 4.90 -18.07 -3.43
N VAL A 697 5.40 -17.43 -4.49
CA VAL A 697 6.70 -17.73 -5.11
C VAL A 697 7.55 -16.48 -5.03
N ASP A 698 8.84 -16.59 -4.74
CA ASP A 698 9.71 -15.43 -4.45
C ASP A 698 9.81 -14.43 -5.62
N THR A 699 9.57 -14.89 -6.85
CA THR A 699 9.54 -14.05 -8.05
C THR A 699 8.26 -13.23 -8.22
N GLU A 700 7.30 -13.37 -7.30
CA GLU A 700 5.96 -12.77 -7.39
C GLU A 700 5.59 -12.01 -6.10
N LEU A 701 4.96 -10.85 -6.25
CA LEU A 701 4.67 -9.95 -5.13
C LEU A 701 3.56 -10.45 -4.20
N LYS A 702 2.52 -11.09 -4.75
CA LYS A 702 1.32 -11.49 -4.00
C LYS A 702 1.07 -12.99 -4.12
N PRO A 703 0.56 -13.65 -3.06
CA PRO A 703 0.12 -15.03 -3.15
C PRO A 703 -1.04 -15.20 -4.14
N SER A 704 -1.14 -16.41 -4.67
CA SER A 704 -2.23 -16.88 -5.53
C SER A 704 -2.97 -18.00 -4.82
N TYR A 705 -4.29 -17.90 -4.71
CA TYR A 705 -5.11 -19.05 -4.29
C TYR A 705 -5.15 -20.11 -5.38
N VAL A 706 -5.19 -21.38 -4.97
CA VAL A 706 -5.27 -22.54 -5.85
C VAL A 706 -6.25 -23.53 -5.22
N ASP A 707 -7.29 -23.89 -5.97
CA ASP A 707 -8.08 -25.08 -5.70
C ASP A 707 -7.45 -26.26 -6.44
N LEU A 708 -6.91 -27.22 -5.70
CA LEU A 708 -6.22 -28.40 -6.22
C LEU A 708 -7.19 -29.43 -6.80
N THR A 709 -8.50 -29.27 -6.62
CA THR A 709 -9.52 -30.04 -7.35
C THR A 709 -9.71 -29.52 -8.77
N SER A 710 -9.41 -28.25 -9.03
CA SER A 710 -9.75 -27.55 -10.27
C SER A 710 -8.72 -27.73 -11.40
N GLY A 711 -9.18 -28.18 -12.57
CA GLY A 711 -8.33 -28.30 -13.75
C GLY A 711 -7.68 -26.99 -14.22
N VAL A 712 -8.39 -25.85 -14.09
CA VAL A 712 -7.84 -24.55 -14.52
C VAL A 712 -6.83 -23.98 -13.51
N TYR A 713 -7.07 -24.10 -12.20
CA TYR A 713 -6.14 -23.58 -11.19
C TYR A 713 -4.87 -24.42 -11.07
N THR A 714 -4.96 -25.74 -11.21
CA THR A 714 -3.77 -26.61 -11.32
C THR A 714 -2.91 -26.27 -12.54
N ARG A 715 -3.54 -25.95 -13.69
CA ARG A 715 -2.82 -25.47 -14.89
C ARG A 715 -2.17 -24.11 -14.67
N LEU A 716 -2.85 -23.18 -14.00
CA LEU A 716 -2.31 -21.88 -13.60
C LEU A 716 -1.11 -22.04 -12.66
N LEU A 717 -1.18 -22.94 -11.67
CA LEU A 717 -0.07 -23.26 -10.78
C LEU A 717 1.14 -23.75 -11.58
N CYS A 718 1.00 -24.75 -12.44
CA CYS A 718 2.12 -25.23 -13.27
C CYS A 718 2.72 -24.13 -14.16
N THR A 719 1.90 -23.18 -14.62
CA THR A 719 2.34 -22.05 -15.46
C THR A 719 3.11 -21.01 -14.63
N LEU A 720 2.61 -20.69 -13.44
CA LEU A 720 3.27 -19.84 -12.46
C LEU A 720 4.67 -20.38 -12.12
N LEU A 721 4.77 -21.68 -11.80
CA LEU A 721 6.03 -22.31 -11.43
C LEU A 721 7.03 -22.37 -12.58
N ARG A 722 6.56 -22.58 -13.82
CA ARG A 722 7.42 -22.51 -15.01
C ARG A 722 7.96 -21.10 -15.23
N GLY A 723 7.12 -20.07 -15.04
CA GLY A 723 7.54 -18.68 -15.13
C GLY A 723 8.57 -18.31 -14.06
N ALA A 724 8.38 -18.77 -12.84
CA ALA A 724 9.32 -18.59 -11.74
C ALA A 724 10.67 -19.27 -12.00
N HIS A 725 10.65 -20.53 -12.44
CA HIS A 725 11.87 -21.24 -12.84
C HIS A 725 12.61 -20.52 -13.96
N ALA A 726 11.92 -20.00 -14.98
CA ALA A 726 12.56 -19.26 -16.05
C ALA A 726 13.26 -17.96 -15.58
N LYS A 727 12.78 -17.36 -14.48
CA LYS A 727 13.35 -16.13 -13.89
C LYS A 727 14.51 -16.41 -12.94
N GLY A 728 14.46 -17.49 -12.15
CA GLY A 728 15.41 -17.72 -11.04
C GLY A 728 15.89 -19.16 -10.85
N GLY A 729 15.52 -20.10 -11.71
CA GLY A 729 15.93 -21.50 -11.66
C GLY A 729 15.21 -22.34 -10.60
N ASP A 730 15.78 -23.51 -10.28
CA ASP A 730 15.17 -24.49 -9.37
C ASP A 730 15.15 -24.05 -7.91
N GLY A 731 16.13 -23.25 -7.49
CA GLY A 731 16.27 -22.76 -6.12
C GLY A 731 15.28 -21.66 -5.72
N VAL A 732 14.39 -21.23 -6.62
CA VAL A 732 13.36 -20.23 -6.29
C VAL A 732 12.45 -20.78 -5.18
N GLY A 733 12.34 -20.03 -4.09
CA GLY A 733 11.52 -20.41 -2.95
C GLY A 733 10.03 -20.40 -3.26
N LEU A 734 9.33 -21.35 -2.65
CA LEU A 734 7.90 -21.53 -2.74
C LEU A 734 7.34 -21.74 -1.34
N THR A 735 6.34 -20.94 -0.98
CA THR A 735 5.59 -21.07 0.27
C THR A 735 4.14 -21.40 -0.04
N VAL A 736 3.65 -22.49 0.53
CA VAL A 736 2.25 -22.89 0.54
C VAL A 736 1.66 -22.58 1.91
N THR A 737 0.48 -21.98 1.94
CA THR A 737 -0.28 -21.75 3.19
C THR A 737 -1.68 -22.32 3.02
N GLU A 738 -2.23 -22.90 4.08
CA GLU A 738 -3.64 -23.33 4.07
C GLU A 738 -4.60 -22.18 3.76
N LEU A 739 -5.79 -22.51 3.20
CA LEU A 739 -6.88 -21.54 3.08
C LEU A 739 -7.60 -21.41 4.43
N LEU A 740 -7.37 -20.29 5.12
CA LEU A 740 -8.06 -19.93 6.35
C LEU A 740 -8.14 -18.39 6.46
N PRO A 741 -9.32 -17.75 6.54
CA PRO A 741 -10.66 -18.32 6.39
C PRO A 741 -10.92 -18.92 5.00
N GLY A 742 -11.85 -19.88 4.96
CA GLY A 742 -12.49 -20.35 3.73
C GLY A 742 -13.82 -19.63 3.45
N PRO A 743 -14.49 -19.95 2.32
CA PRO A 743 -15.84 -19.43 2.01
C PRO A 743 -16.87 -19.72 3.11
N ASP A 744 -16.68 -20.82 3.82
CA ASP A 744 -17.57 -21.30 4.88
C ASP A 744 -17.39 -20.52 6.20
N ASP A 745 -16.43 -19.59 6.26
CA ASP A 745 -16.15 -18.72 7.41
C ASP A 745 -16.55 -17.25 7.13
N ALA A 746 -17.30 -16.99 6.05
CA ALA A 746 -17.65 -15.66 5.58
C ALA A 746 -18.98 -15.17 6.17
N TRP A 747 -18.92 -14.54 7.35
CA TRP A 747 -20.09 -14.00 8.04
C TRP A 747 -20.68 -12.73 7.40
N LEU A 748 -19.87 -11.95 6.68
CA LEU A 748 -20.28 -10.66 6.15
C LEU A 748 -21.21 -10.85 4.95
N THR A 749 -22.46 -10.40 5.08
CA THR A 749 -23.47 -10.49 4.01
C THR A 749 -23.87 -9.13 3.44
N ASP A 750 -24.39 -9.11 2.21
CA ASP A 750 -25.11 -7.97 1.66
C ASP A 750 -26.62 -8.08 1.92
N GLY A 751 -27.40 -7.07 1.48
CA GLY A 751 -28.87 -7.09 1.60
C GLY A 751 -29.56 -8.25 0.87
N ALA A 752 -28.86 -8.99 0.01
CA ALA A 752 -29.35 -10.19 -0.67
C ALA A 752 -28.90 -11.50 0.02
N GLY A 753 -28.22 -11.42 1.17
CA GLY A 753 -27.73 -12.58 1.92
C GLY A 753 -26.50 -13.26 1.32
N ARG A 754 -25.81 -12.64 0.36
CA ARG A 754 -24.59 -13.22 -0.24
C ARG A 754 -23.41 -12.95 0.67
N ALA A 755 -22.62 -13.99 0.97
CA ALA A 755 -21.44 -13.89 1.84
C ALA A 755 -20.20 -13.38 1.11
N TYR A 756 -19.37 -12.58 1.78
CA TYR A 756 -18.16 -11.95 1.26
C TYR A 756 -16.96 -12.23 2.16
N ALA A 757 -15.80 -12.45 1.54
CA ALA A 757 -14.54 -12.43 2.28
C ALA A 757 -14.35 -11.04 2.90
N SER A 758 -13.91 -11.00 4.16
CA SER A 758 -13.69 -9.76 4.89
C SER A 758 -12.50 -9.83 5.85
N GLU A 759 -11.95 -8.67 6.18
CA GLU A 759 -10.81 -8.49 7.07
C GLU A 759 -10.96 -7.14 7.78
N LEU A 760 -10.71 -7.11 9.09
CA LEU A 760 -10.74 -5.91 9.91
C LEU A 760 -9.31 -5.39 10.09
N ARG A 761 -9.05 -4.22 9.52
CA ARG A 761 -7.80 -3.48 9.70
C ARG A 761 -7.91 -2.53 10.89
N LEU A 762 -6.99 -2.70 11.83
CA LEU A 762 -6.93 -1.98 13.09
C LEU A 762 -5.74 -1.03 13.11
N GLN A 763 -5.75 -0.09 14.06
CA GLN A 763 -4.57 0.70 14.42
C GLN A 763 -4.40 0.64 15.94
N ILE A 764 -3.41 -0.12 16.38
CA ILE A 764 -3.08 -0.38 17.79
C ILE A 764 -1.92 0.53 18.19
N VAL A 765 -2.02 1.14 19.37
CA VAL A 765 -1.08 2.10 19.92
C VAL A 765 -0.43 1.55 21.17
N ASP A 766 0.89 1.55 21.17
CA ASP A 766 1.72 1.24 22.32
C ASP A 766 1.53 2.31 23.40
N PRO A 767 1.20 1.95 24.65
CA PRO A 767 1.15 2.91 25.75
C PRO A 767 2.53 3.54 26.04
N ALA A 768 3.63 2.86 25.73
CA ALA A 768 4.98 3.38 25.89
C ALA A 768 5.31 4.47 24.85
N GLN A 769 6.20 5.37 25.23
CA GLN A 769 6.69 6.47 24.38
C GLN A 769 8.22 6.49 24.46
N VAL A 770 8.85 6.88 23.35
CA VAL A 770 10.26 7.24 23.35
C VAL A 770 10.45 8.42 24.30
N ARG A 771 11.56 8.41 25.05
CA ARG A 771 11.88 9.46 26.01
C ARG A 771 12.44 10.70 25.34
#